data_AF-A0A6J4HUM8-F1
#
_entry.id   AF-A0A6J4HUM8-F1
#
_cell.length_a   1.000
_cell.length_b   1.000
_cell.length_c   1.000
_cell.angle_alpha   90.00
_cell.angle_beta   90.00
_cell.angle_gamma   90.00
#
_symmetry.space_group_name_H-M   'P 1'
#
loop_
_entity.id
_entity.type
_entity.pdbx_description
1 polymer ?
#
loop_
_entity_poly.entity_id
_entity_poly.type
_entity_poly.pdbx_seq_one_letter_code
_entity_poly.pdbx_strand_id
1 'polypeptide(L)'
;MRGSSTRGRRAVAGVLGLALVAGACTSGDSDRPPPTVAGAVPAESTAGSWKPWVLTSPDQIKVPAPPKAGSDAAKAELAEVKDLATRRTPQVEQQAHHWSDYPALEPWVRKNMELVSEQSKNPPLASRGYGLVSVAMYDAIVSTYHWKYVFKREAPEGTNPVVPAGADPSYPDEHAAIAGAASRVLAYLFPERPAAQYDAEAEAAAESRVAAGVNFRSDVDAGLALGRAVADAVIARARTDGSDHHFEGLIPTGTGLWAPPPTAAPDKRQPVEPLAGTWRTWVTDMKALDPPPPPAYGSPQFMAEAQEVLETSRKLTSEQKKVAEYWAGGAGTPLPPGIWNQILLDTVREERLSTPRIARDFALLNVAQSDAGQAAWDCKYKFWSPRPINAIRDLGLDPEFKSHLPTPVFPSYVSGHSTYSAAASEVLGYLFPAKAADFKAKAQEAAVSRLYGGIHYKTDNDVGLQIGSKVGQLTVARARQDRAAGGGPDAAGAQTVNTRPSGAATTGSGVNFDTPPSSVPGIRKSQPYWSPVATIEGTGNTTSRSFTIDGAALQWRVSWHCETAPFTMVPVNAAGQESRRKVADALSCPSDGEGFAADKGGQTLKVTTAGRWKATVEQQIDSPLVEPAPAGLASARLLGTAEVYDVDRDGEGTAKIYEMPDGTRLIRLEDFFVSINSDLELRLSESTGPKSTDEAANAPFKLIAPLKATVGSMNYEVPRDVDISKYPSIVIWCEITRNAYAAASIQR
;
A
#
# COMPACT_ATOMS: atom_id res chain seq x y z
N MET A 1 -46.91 -3.53 66.94
CA MET A 1 -46.52 -3.53 65.52
C MET A 1 -45.13 -4.16 65.44
N ARG A 2 -45.07 -5.43 65.00
CA ARG A 2 -43.86 -6.23 64.71
C ARG A 2 -43.27 -5.75 63.37
N GLY A 3 -41.99 -5.78 62.99
CA GLY A 3 -40.84 -6.58 63.43
C GLY A 3 -40.28 -7.37 62.22
N SER A 4 -39.05 -7.02 61.78
CA SER A 4 -37.98 -7.85 61.16
C SER A 4 -38.27 -8.91 60.06
N SER A 5 -37.51 -8.88 58.95
CA SER A 5 -36.73 -10.02 58.36
C SER A 5 -36.10 -9.60 57.01
N THR A 6 -34.78 -9.53 56.81
CA THR A 6 -33.78 -10.58 56.46
C THR A 6 -33.99 -11.38 55.15
N ARG A 7 -32.89 -11.44 54.36
CA ARG A 7 -32.49 -12.41 53.31
C ARG A 7 -33.21 -12.30 51.94
N GLY A 8 -32.54 -12.46 50.79
CA GLY A 8 -31.19 -12.97 50.59
C GLY A 8 -30.64 -12.74 49.18
N ARG A 9 -29.34 -13.00 49.07
CA ARG A 9 -28.60 -13.18 47.82
C ARG A 9 -29.35 -14.17 46.92
N ARG A 10 -29.67 -13.75 45.69
CA ARG A 10 -29.87 -14.66 44.56
C ARG A 10 -28.91 -14.24 43.48
N ALA A 11 -28.04 -15.18 43.13
CA ALA A 11 -27.28 -15.17 41.90
C ALA A 11 -28.27 -15.02 40.74
N VAL A 12 -28.15 -13.93 39.98
CA VAL A 12 -28.75 -13.84 38.66
C VAL A 12 -27.68 -14.31 37.71
N ALA A 13 -27.81 -15.56 37.28
CA ALA A 13 -27.19 -16.02 36.04
C ALA A 13 -27.78 -15.16 34.91
N GLY A 14 -27.09 -14.07 34.58
CA GLY A 14 -27.37 -13.28 33.40
C GLY A 14 -26.89 -14.08 32.20
N VAL A 15 -27.80 -14.84 31.60
CA VAL A 15 -27.67 -15.23 30.19
C VAL A 15 -27.61 -13.92 29.41
N LEU A 16 -26.40 -13.51 29.01
CA LEU A 16 -26.25 -12.50 27.99
C LEU A 16 -26.81 -13.10 26.70
N GLY A 17 -28.06 -12.74 26.40
CA GLY A 17 -28.57 -12.84 25.05
C GLY A 17 -27.64 -12.01 24.16
N LEU A 18 -26.99 -12.68 23.21
CA LEU A 18 -26.42 -12.03 22.03
C LEU A 18 -27.47 -11.05 21.51
N ALA A 19 -27.20 -9.75 21.64
CA ALA A 19 -27.89 -8.76 20.85
C ALA A 19 -27.47 -9.04 19.40
N LEU A 20 -28.36 -9.70 18.65
CA LEU A 20 -28.32 -9.79 17.20
C LEU A 20 -28.35 -8.37 16.63
N VAL A 21 -27.18 -7.80 16.43
CA VAL A 21 -26.99 -6.79 15.40
C VAL A 21 -27.05 -7.55 14.08
N ALA A 22 -28.17 -7.46 13.38
CA ALA A 22 -28.29 -7.92 12.01
C ALA A 22 -27.42 -7.02 11.12
N GLY A 23 -26.12 -7.28 11.13
CA GLY A 23 -25.23 -6.88 10.03
C GLY A 23 -25.53 -7.80 8.87
N ALA A 24 -25.96 -7.22 7.75
CA ALA A 24 -26.20 -7.96 6.51
C ALA A 24 -24.92 -8.70 6.12
N CYS A 25 -25.03 -10.03 6.06
CA CYS A 25 -23.99 -10.91 5.57
C CYS A 25 -23.60 -10.53 4.14
N THR A 26 -22.37 -10.04 3.94
CA THR A 26 -21.73 -10.05 2.62
C THR A 26 -20.96 -11.37 2.51
N SER A 27 -21.54 -12.30 1.75
CA SER A 27 -20.91 -13.54 1.34
C SER A 27 -19.89 -13.29 0.23
N GLY A 28 -18.66 -13.75 0.42
CA GLY A 28 -17.77 -14.12 -0.69
C GLY A 28 -16.33 -13.64 -0.55
N ASP A 29 -15.53 -14.26 0.33
CA ASP A 29 -14.08 -14.39 0.09
C ASP A 29 -13.46 -15.59 0.82
N SER A 30 -14.22 -16.69 0.98
CA SER A 30 -13.76 -17.87 1.69
C SER A 30 -13.26 -18.96 0.74
N ASP A 31 -12.22 -18.69 -0.06
CA ASP A 31 -11.46 -19.77 -0.72
C ASP A 31 -10.03 -19.42 -1.18
N ARG A 32 -9.42 -18.33 -0.68
CA ARG A 32 -7.97 -18.11 -0.87
C ARG A 32 -7.21 -18.51 0.39
N PRO A 33 -6.39 -19.58 0.39
CA PRO A 33 -5.51 -19.82 1.52
C PRO A 33 -4.50 -18.67 1.60
N PRO A 34 -4.26 -18.10 2.78
CA PRO A 34 -3.30 -17.02 2.95
C PRO A 34 -1.90 -17.54 2.57
N PRO A 35 -1.04 -16.71 1.94
CA PRO A 35 0.35 -17.09 1.73
C PRO A 35 1.00 -17.28 3.10
N THR A 36 1.31 -18.53 3.44
CA THR A 36 2.10 -18.87 4.62
C THR A 36 3.51 -18.33 4.43
N VAL A 37 3.84 -17.26 5.15
CA VAL A 37 5.18 -16.69 5.19
C VAL A 37 6.13 -17.71 5.82
N ALA A 38 6.81 -18.51 5.00
CA ALA A 38 7.84 -19.43 5.44
C ALA A 38 9.10 -18.64 5.84
N GLY A 39 9.24 -18.40 7.15
CA GLY A 39 10.41 -17.82 7.82
C GLY A 39 9.99 -16.98 9.03
N ALA A 40 10.52 -17.29 10.21
CA ALA A 40 10.22 -16.52 11.42
C ALA A 40 10.77 -15.09 11.29
N VAL A 41 9.89 -14.09 11.42
CA VAL A 41 10.30 -12.70 11.61
C VAL A 41 11.14 -12.63 12.89
N PRO A 42 12.36 -12.05 12.86
CA PRO A 42 13.24 -12.04 14.02
C PRO A 42 12.63 -11.22 15.16
N ALA A 43 12.86 -11.69 16.39
CA ALA A 43 12.49 -10.95 17.60
C ALA A 43 13.22 -9.60 17.66
N GLU A 44 12.53 -8.56 18.14
CA GLU A 44 13.08 -7.21 18.21
C GLU A 44 13.18 -6.72 19.66
N SER A 45 14.01 -7.43 20.44
CA SER A 45 14.17 -7.20 21.89
C SER A 45 14.62 -5.80 22.30
N THR A 46 15.16 -5.01 21.38
CA THR A 46 15.62 -3.65 21.66
C THR A 46 14.54 -2.59 21.51
N ALA A 47 13.39 -2.91 20.88
CA ALA A 47 12.36 -1.92 20.53
C ALA A 47 11.82 -1.15 21.74
N GLY A 48 11.72 -1.80 22.90
CA GLY A 48 11.29 -1.16 24.16
C GLY A 48 12.24 -0.10 24.73
N SER A 49 13.41 0.09 24.11
CA SER A 49 14.40 1.11 24.48
C SER A 49 14.51 2.25 23.46
N TRP A 50 13.75 2.19 22.38
CA TRP A 50 13.77 3.21 21.34
C TRP A 50 13.06 4.48 21.81
N LYS A 51 13.29 5.59 21.13
CA LYS A 51 12.82 6.91 21.53
C LYS A 51 11.43 7.20 20.91
N PRO A 52 10.36 7.33 21.72
CA PRO A 52 9.05 7.73 21.22
C PRO A 52 9.08 9.15 20.61
N TRP A 53 8.06 9.50 19.84
CA TRP A 53 7.87 10.83 19.26
C TRP A 53 7.09 11.77 20.18
N VAL A 54 6.02 11.28 20.79
CA VAL A 54 5.11 12.07 21.62
C VAL A 54 5.25 11.72 23.09
N LEU A 55 5.39 10.43 23.42
CA LEU A 55 5.65 10.02 24.80
C LEU A 55 7.04 10.47 25.27
N THR A 56 7.17 10.80 26.55
CA THR A 56 8.44 11.15 27.20
C THR A 56 9.35 9.94 27.41
N SER A 57 8.76 8.75 27.56
CA SER A 57 9.47 7.47 27.71
C SER A 57 8.57 6.29 27.32
N PRO A 58 9.15 5.13 26.94
CA PRO A 58 8.39 3.91 26.61
C PRO A 58 7.49 3.40 27.76
N ASP A 59 7.79 3.79 29.00
CA ASP A 59 7.06 3.36 30.21
C ASP A 59 6.14 4.45 30.78
N GLN A 60 5.94 5.57 30.06
CA GLN A 60 5.08 6.68 30.50
C GLN A 60 3.66 6.18 30.78
N ILE A 61 3.11 5.36 29.89
CA ILE A 61 1.82 4.71 30.10
C ILE A 61 2.06 3.38 30.80
N LYS A 62 1.51 3.26 32.03
CA LYS A 62 1.63 2.05 32.84
C LYS A 62 0.65 0.99 32.37
N VAL A 63 1.14 -0.23 32.27
CA VAL A 63 0.33 -1.42 31.97
C VAL A 63 0.28 -2.31 33.21
N PRO A 64 -0.90 -2.85 33.59
CA PRO A 64 -1.00 -3.81 34.69
C PRO A 64 -0.09 -5.03 34.49
N ALA A 65 0.25 -5.74 35.57
CA ALA A 65 0.93 -7.02 35.42
C ALA A 65 -0.04 -8.07 34.85
N PRO A 66 0.41 -8.97 33.96
CA PRO A 66 -0.41 -10.09 33.52
C PRO A 66 -0.70 -11.03 34.70
N PRO A 67 -1.76 -11.86 34.63
CA PRO A 67 -1.98 -12.93 35.59
C PRO A 67 -0.73 -13.79 35.79
N LYS A 68 -0.37 -14.01 37.06
CA LYS A 68 0.84 -14.77 37.41
C LYS A 68 0.76 -16.19 36.84
N ALA A 69 1.83 -16.66 36.22
CA ALA A 69 1.91 -18.02 35.69
C ALA A 69 1.50 -19.06 36.74
N GLY A 70 0.59 -19.96 36.35
CA GLY A 70 0.03 -21.00 37.21
C GLY A 70 -1.07 -20.56 38.20
N SER A 71 -1.41 -19.27 38.26
CA SER A 71 -2.55 -18.79 39.06
C SER A 71 -3.89 -19.24 38.45
N ASP A 72 -4.97 -19.19 39.24
CA ASP A 72 -6.31 -19.55 38.75
C ASP A 72 -6.77 -18.66 37.60
N ALA A 73 -6.44 -17.36 37.64
CA ALA A 73 -6.65 -16.44 36.52
C ALA A 73 -5.92 -16.88 35.23
N ALA A 74 -4.62 -17.18 35.28
CA ALA A 74 -3.86 -17.63 34.11
C ALA A 74 -4.38 -18.96 33.56
N LYS A 75 -4.82 -19.88 34.43
CA LYS A 75 -5.46 -21.14 34.02
C LYS A 75 -6.80 -20.92 33.34
N ALA A 76 -7.61 -19.98 33.86
CA ALA A 76 -8.91 -19.63 33.28
C ALA A 76 -8.75 -19.03 31.87
N GLU A 77 -7.79 -18.11 31.68
CA GLU A 77 -7.50 -17.55 30.36
C GLU A 77 -6.98 -18.61 29.38
N LEU A 78 -6.09 -19.51 29.82
CA LEU A 78 -5.64 -20.61 28.95
C LEU A 78 -6.80 -21.54 28.56
N ALA A 79 -7.74 -21.79 29.47
CA ALA A 79 -8.93 -22.58 29.19
C ALA A 79 -9.86 -21.89 28.19
N GLU A 80 -10.05 -20.56 28.30
CA GLU A 80 -10.77 -19.75 27.30
C GLU A 80 -10.15 -19.90 25.91
N VAL A 81 -8.83 -19.69 25.79
CA VAL A 81 -8.14 -19.78 24.49
C VAL A 81 -8.26 -21.18 23.90
N LYS A 82 -8.11 -22.24 24.70
CA LYS A 82 -8.27 -23.63 24.25
C LYS A 82 -9.70 -23.95 23.82
N ASP A 83 -10.68 -23.48 24.58
CA ASP A 83 -12.09 -23.65 24.22
C ASP A 83 -12.43 -22.93 22.92
N LEU A 84 -12.00 -21.67 22.75
CA LEU A 84 -12.15 -20.92 21.50
C LEU A 84 -11.48 -21.65 20.33
N ALA A 85 -10.26 -22.16 20.54
CA ALA A 85 -9.55 -22.93 19.53
C ALA A 85 -10.32 -24.17 19.05
N THR A 86 -11.08 -24.84 19.94
CA THR A 86 -11.89 -26.02 19.58
C THR A 86 -13.21 -25.67 18.88
N ARG A 87 -13.68 -24.43 19.00
CA ARG A 87 -14.96 -23.96 18.46
C ARG A 87 -14.82 -22.98 17.29
N ARG A 88 -13.61 -22.85 16.72
CA ARG A 88 -13.35 -21.99 15.56
C ARG A 88 -14.18 -22.41 14.36
N THR A 89 -14.76 -21.42 13.70
CA THR A 89 -15.41 -21.58 12.39
C THR A 89 -14.47 -21.04 11.31
N PRO A 90 -14.67 -21.41 10.03
CA PRO A 90 -13.89 -20.85 8.92
C PRO A 90 -13.89 -19.32 8.88
N GLN A 91 -15.00 -18.68 9.26
CA GLN A 91 -15.10 -17.22 9.33
C GLN A 91 -14.20 -16.63 10.42
N VAL A 92 -14.09 -17.30 11.57
CA VAL A 92 -13.20 -16.88 12.66
C VAL A 92 -11.73 -17.05 12.25
N GLU A 93 -11.40 -18.12 11.54
CA GLU A 93 -10.05 -18.33 11.00
C GLU A 93 -9.69 -17.29 9.94
N GLN A 94 -10.63 -16.99 9.03
CA GLN A 94 -10.45 -15.91 8.05
C GLN A 94 -10.21 -14.56 8.73
N GLN A 95 -10.97 -14.25 9.78
CA GLN A 95 -10.79 -13.01 10.54
C GLN A 95 -9.44 -12.96 11.28
N ALA A 96 -8.99 -14.10 11.82
CA ALA A 96 -7.68 -14.25 12.42
C ALA A 96 -6.54 -14.00 11.42
N HIS A 97 -6.66 -14.53 10.21
CA HIS A 97 -5.71 -14.27 9.12
C HIS A 97 -5.72 -12.80 8.71
N HIS A 98 -6.88 -12.22 8.40
CA HIS A 98 -7.00 -10.82 7.98
C HIS A 98 -6.30 -9.84 8.92
N TRP A 99 -6.48 -10.00 10.24
CA TRP A 99 -5.86 -9.11 11.24
C TRP A 99 -4.43 -9.49 11.64
N SER A 100 -3.96 -10.66 11.25
CA SER A 100 -2.60 -11.15 11.54
C SER A 100 -1.72 -11.20 10.29
N ASP A 101 -2.23 -10.77 9.14
CA ASP A 101 -1.49 -10.71 7.89
C ASP A 101 -0.28 -9.78 8.06
N TYR A 102 0.84 -10.21 7.48
CA TYR A 102 2.07 -9.44 7.52
C TYR A 102 2.09 -8.42 6.36
N PRO A 103 2.47 -7.14 6.62
CA PRO A 103 2.79 -6.54 7.93
C PRO A 103 1.60 -6.30 8.85
N ALA A 104 1.79 -6.45 10.17
CA ALA A 104 0.75 -6.21 11.19
C ALA A 104 0.12 -4.80 11.15
N LEU A 105 0.84 -3.81 10.64
CA LEU A 105 0.34 -2.43 10.49
C LEU A 105 -0.47 -2.22 9.21
N GLU A 106 -0.38 -3.12 8.23
CA GLU A 106 -0.92 -2.93 6.89
C GLU A 106 -2.42 -2.63 6.87
N PRO A 107 -3.30 -3.35 7.60
CA PRO A 107 -4.73 -3.06 7.60
C PRO A 107 -5.02 -1.60 7.97
N TRP A 108 -4.28 -1.06 8.95
CA TRP A 108 -4.45 0.31 9.43
C TRP A 108 -3.82 1.37 8.51
N VAL A 109 -2.69 1.05 7.88
CA VAL A 109 -2.07 1.92 6.86
C VAL A 109 -2.99 2.03 5.64
N ARG A 110 -3.51 0.90 5.15
CA ARG A 110 -4.49 0.89 4.04
C ARG A 110 -5.76 1.64 4.42
N LYS A 111 -6.30 1.40 5.61
CA LYS A 111 -7.51 2.09 6.07
C LYS A 111 -7.34 3.62 6.09
N ASN A 112 -6.16 4.10 6.51
CA ASN A 112 -5.87 5.54 6.47
C ASN A 112 -5.84 6.07 5.03
N MET A 113 -5.21 5.36 4.09
CA MET A 113 -5.18 5.72 2.67
C MET A 113 -6.57 5.70 2.02
N GLU A 114 -7.40 4.72 2.35
CA GLU A 114 -8.80 4.61 1.94
C GLU A 114 -9.60 5.81 2.43
N LEU A 115 -9.54 6.14 3.73
CA LEU A 115 -10.28 7.26 4.30
C LEU A 115 -9.83 8.62 3.75
N VAL A 116 -8.53 8.80 3.49
CA VAL A 116 -8.03 10.00 2.79
C VAL A 116 -8.67 10.12 1.40
N SER A 117 -8.78 9.01 0.68
CA SER A 117 -9.34 8.93 -0.66
C SER A 117 -10.85 9.18 -0.67
N GLU A 118 -11.60 8.41 0.14
CA GLU A 118 -13.06 8.48 0.29
C GLU A 118 -13.53 9.86 0.71
N GLN A 119 -12.84 10.48 1.68
CA GLN A 119 -13.19 11.80 2.21
C GLN A 119 -12.56 12.95 1.42
N SER A 120 -11.93 12.66 0.28
CA SER A 120 -11.31 13.65 -0.62
C SER A 120 -10.46 14.69 0.12
N LYS A 121 -9.67 14.23 1.11
CA LYS A 121 -8.82 15.14 1.90
C LYS A 121 -7.84 15.85 0.96
N ASN A 122 -7.40 17.05 1.32
CA ASN A 122 -6.39 17.76 0.57
C ASN A 122 -4.96 17.32 0.98
N PRO A 123 -3.90 17.61 0.19
CA PRO A 123 -2.57 17.06 0.45
C PRO A 123 -1.97 17.40 1.83
N PRO A 124 -2.08 18.64 2.37
CA PRO A 124 -1.64 18.95 3.73
C PRO A 124 -2.34 18.11 4.78
N LEU A 125 -3.67 18.05 4.75
CA LEU A 125 -4.46 17.26 5.71
C LEU A 125 -4.13 15.77 5.61
N ALA A 126 -3.94 15.24 4.40
CA ALA A 126 -3.55 13.85 4.19
C ALA A 126 -2.15 13.55 4.75
N SER A 127 -1.14 14.35 4.41
CA SER A 127 0.22 14.17 4.94
C SER A 127 0.28 14.29 6.47
N ARG A 128 -0.50 15.20 7.05
CA ARG A 128 -0.69 15.32 8.50
C ARG A 128 -1.36 14.08 9.10
N GLY A 129 -2.43 13.58 8.48
CA GLY A 129 -3.16 12.39 8.93
C GLY A 129 -2.30 11.13 8.90
N TYR A 130 -1.54 10.90 7.82
CA TYR A 130 -0.56 9.82 7.75
C TYR A 130 0.48 9.94 8.87
N GLY A 131 1.01 11.15 9.11
CA GLY A 131 1.96 11.40 10.19
C GLY A 131 1.43 11.04 11.58
N LEU A 132 0.22 11.50 11.91
CA LEU A 132 -0.40 11.26 13.22
C LEU A 132 -0.68 9.77 13.48
N VAL A 133 -1.25 9.06 12.51
CA VAL A 133 -1.57 7.63 12.66
C VAL A 133 -0.29 6.81 12.78
N SER A 134 0.72 7.06 11.94
CA SER A 134 1.98 6.33 12.01
C SER A 134 2.76 6.59 13.30
N VAL A 135 2.77 7.84 13.80
CA VAL A 135 3.38 8.17 15.08
C VAL A 135 2.68 7.46 16.25
N ALA A 136 1.34 7.42 16.26
CA ALA A 136 0.59 6.72 17.30
C ALA A 136 0.88 5.22 17.31
N MET A 137 0.91 4.57 16.14
CA MET A 137 1.27 3.16 16.04
C MET A 137 2.71 2.91 16.50
N TYR A 138 3.66 3.78 16.15
CA TYR A 138 5.06 3.65 16.58
C TYR A 138 5.25 3.80 18.08
N ASP A 139 4.72 4.86 18.69
CA ASP A 139 4.84 5.08 20.14
C ASP A 139 4.15 3.96 20.93
N ALA A 140 3.04 3.42 20.39
CA ALA A 140 2.37 2.26 20.96
C ALA A 140 3.26 1.02 20.89
N ILE A 141 3.88 0.73 19.75
CA ILE A 141 4.77 -0.43 19.62
C ILE A 141 6.02 -0.30 20.50
N VAL A 142 6.65 0.87 20.59
CA VAL A 142 7.78 1.09 21.50
C VAL A 142 7.37 0.83 22.95
N SER A 143 6.20 1.31 23.37
CA SER A 143 5.68 1.10 24.74
C SER A 143 5.30 -0.36 24.98
N THR A 144 4.67 -1.01 23.99
CA THR A 144 4.31 -2.44 24.06
C THR A 144 5.56 -3.29 24.21
N TYR A 145 6.60 -3.04 23.42
CA TYR A 145 7.85 -3.80 23.50
C TYR A 145 8.62 -3.53 24.79
N HIS A 146 8.50 -2.35 25.40
CA HIS A 146 8.99 -2.12 26.75
C HIS A 146 8.35 -3.11 27.73
N TRP A 147 7.01 -3.17 27.76
CA TRP A 147 6.28 -4.03 28.68
C TRP A 147 6.42 -5.53 28.36
N LYS A 148 6.52 -5.92 27.09
CA LYS A 148 6.86 -7.30 26.66
C LYS A 148 8.12 -7.79 27.31
N TYR A 149 9.17 -6.98 27.33
CA TYR A 149 10.46 -7.38 27.88
C TYR A 149 10.62 -7.13 29.38
N VAL A 150 9.69 -6.38 30.00
CA VAL A 150 9.53 -6.32 31.46
C VAL A 150 8.83 -7.58 31.99
N PHE A 151 7.71 -7.98 31.39
CA PHE A 151 6.88 -9.07 31.90
C PHE A 151 7.26 -10.45 31.36
N LYS A 152 7.78 -10.53 30.13
CA LYS A 152 8.25 -11.76 29.47
C LYS A 152 7.23 -12.91 29.54
N ARG A 153 5.95 -12.59 29.30
CA ARG A 153 4.89 -13.60 29.26
C ARG A 153 5.04 -14.39 27.95
N GLU A 154 5.10 -15.71 28.07
CA GLU A 154 5.06 -16.62 26.92
C GLU A 154 3.65 -16.69 26.31
N ALA A 155 3.58 -16.97 25.02
CA ALA A 155 2.30 -17.18 24.33
C ALA A 155 1.55 -18.43 24.87
N PRO A 156 0.23 -18.53 24.68
CA PRO A 156 -0.55 -19.70 25.07
C PRO A 156 -0.03 -21.00 24.43
N GLU A 157 0.15 -22.06 25.24
CA GLU A 157 0.58 -23.38 24.77
C GLU A 157 -0.59 -24.36 24.57
N GLY A 158 -0.46 -25.25 23.59
CA GLY A 158 -1.43 -26.33 23.34
C GLY A 158 -2.78 -25.83 22.81
N THR A 159 -2.78 -24.77 22.02
CA THR A 159 -3.96 -24.10 21.44
C THR A 159 -4.17 -24.36 19.96
N ASN A 160 -3.26 -25.11 19.31
CA ASN A 160 -3.26 -25.35 17.85
C ASN A 160 -3.45 -24.04 17.06
N PRO A 161 -2.53 -23.07 17.13
CA PRO A 161 -2.76 -21.75 16.58
C PRO A 161 -2.95 -21.78 15.06
N VAL A 162 -3.82 -20.91 14.53
CA VAL A 162 -4.11 -20.80 13.08
C VAL A 162 -3.27 -19.74 12.39
N VAL A 163 -2.55 -18.92 13.16
CA VAL A 163 -1.53 -17.98 12.68
C VAL A 163 -0.23 -18.23 13.43
N PRO A 164 0.95 -17.91 12.86
CA PRO A 164 2.20 -18.06 13.57
C PRO A 164 2.23 -17.23 14.86
N ALA A 165 2.68 -17.86 15.96
CA ALA A 165 3.06 -17.11 17.14
C ALA A 165 4.31 -16.26 16.82
N GLY A 166 4.35 -15.03 17.33
CA GLY A 166 5.51 -14.15 17.19
C GLY A 166 6.73 -14.66 17.96
N ALA A 167 7.92 -14.18 17.60
CA ALA A 167 9.16 -14.52 18.29
C ALA A 167 9.37 -13.74 19.62
N ASP A 168 8.56 -12.69 19.84
CA ASP A 168 8.61 -11.84 21.03
C ASP A 168 7.55 -12.27 22.09
N PRO A 169 7.73 -11.92 23.38
CA PRO A 169 6.75 -12.20 24.43
C PRO A 169 5.34 -11.72 24.08
N SER A 170 4.29 -12.42 24.55
CA SER A 170 2.91 -12.18 24.13
C SER A 170 2.25 -10.95 24.78
N TYR A 171 2.70 -10.54 25.97
CA TYR A 171 2.04 -9.51 26.79
C TYR A 171 2.83 -8.21 26.89
N PRO A 172 2.25 -7.03 26.59
CA PRO A 172 0.91 -6.84 25.99
C PRO A 172 0.90 -7.24 24.51
N ASP A 173 -0.28 -7.48 23.95
CA ASP A 173 -0.39 -7.79 22.52
C ASP A 173 -0.10 -6.55 21.66
N GLU A 174 0.70 -6.74 20.61
CA GLU A 174 1.13 -5.67 19.71
C GLU A 174 0.11 -5.34 18.63
N HIS A 175 -0.69 -6.32 18.18
CA HIS A 175 -1.73 -6.08 17.17
C HIS A 175 -2.87 -5.26 17.78
N ALA A 176 -3.28 -5.59 19.01
CA ALA A 176 -4.24 -4.82 19.78
C ALA A 176 -3.74 -3.40 20.10
N ALA A 177 -2.44 -3.23 20.41
CA ALA A 177 -1.85 -1.92 20.62
C ALA A 177 -1.83 -1.06 19.36
N ILE A 178 -1.46 -1.63 18.21
CA ILE A 178 -1.57 -0.96 16.90
C ILE A 178 -3.03 -0.56 16.63
N ALA A 179 -3.95 -1.51 16.82
CA ALA A 179 -5.37 -1.31 16.55
C ALA A 179 -5.98 -0.19 17.41
N GLY A 180 -5.72 -0.21 18.72
CA GLY A 180 -6.18 0.83 19.63
C GLY A 180 -5.59 2.21 19.34
N ALA A 181 -4.33 2.25 18.90
CA ALA A 181 -3.67 3.50 18.53
C ALA A 181 -4.22 4.07 17.21
N ALA A 182 -4.28 3.24 16.16
CA ALA A 182 -4.70 3.65 14.84
C ALA A 182 -6.19 4.04 14.81
N SER A 183 -7.08 3.19 15.34
CA SER A 183 -8.53 3.44 15.29
C SER A 183 -8.92 4.74 15.99
N ARG A 184 -8.29 5.03 17.13
CA ARG A 184 -8.57 6.22 17.93
C ARG A 184 -8.12 7.50 17.24
N VAL A 185 -6.94 7.50 16.60
CA VAL A 185 -6.48 8.64 15.79
C VAL A 185 -7.31 8.79 14.52
N LEU A 186 -7.68 7.70 13.85
CA LEU A 186 -8.55 7.73 12.67
C LEU A 186 -9.91 8.34 13.01
N ALA A 187 -10.53 7.96 14.14
CA ALA A 187 -11.78 8.54 14.61
C ALA A 187 -11.68 10.06 14.88
N TYR A 188 -10.51 10.55 15.26
CA TYR A 188 -10.26 12.00 15.40
C TYR A 188 -10.12 12.71 14.04
N LEU A 189 -9.45 12.08 13.07
CA LEU A 189 -9.18 12.66 11.75
C LEU A 189 -10.39 12.62 10.80
N PHE A 190 -11.26 11.63 10.99
CA PHE A 190 -12.40 11.32 10.12
C PHE A 190 -13.70 11.23 10.92
N PRO A 191 -14.14 12.33 11.56
CA PRO A 191 -15.32 12.34 12.42
C PRO A 191 -16.64 12.13 11.65
N GLU A 192 -16.60 12.15 10.31
CA GLU A 192 -17.74 11.86 9.44
C GLU A 192 -18.21 10.40 9.61
N ARG A 193 -17.30 9.49 10.01
CA ARG A 193 -17.63 8.11 10.38
C ARG A 193 -17.79 8.01 11.91
N PRO A 194 -18.85 7.35 12.43
CA PRO A 194 -19.06 7.22 13.87
C PRO A 194 -17.87 6.54 14.58
N ALA A 195 -17.41 7.12 15.69
CA ALA A 195 -16.30 6.57 16.49
C ALA A 195 -16.48 5.09 16.87
N ALA A 196 -17.72 4.67 17.17
CA ALA A 196 -18.06 3.29 17.51
C ALA A 196 -17.70 2.27 16.41
N GLN A 197 -17.66 2.69 15.13
CA GLN A 197 -17.25 1.79 14.05
C GLN A 197 -15.75 1.54 14.05
N TYR A 198 -14.94 2.55 14.36
CA TYR A 198 -13.50 2.40 14.54
C TYR A 198 -13.17 1.55 15.78
N ASP A 199 -13.92 1.76 16.87
CA ASP A 199 -13.75 0.96 18.09
C ASP A 199 -14.08 -0.51 17.83
N ALA A 200 -15.16 -0.81 17.09
CA ALA A 200 -15.53 -2.17 16.72
C ALA A 200 -14.47 -2.86 15.84
N GLU A 201 -13.85 -2.14 14.89
CA GLU A 201 -12.74 -2.69 14.08
C GLU A 201 -11.51 -2.99 14.95
N ALA A 202 -11.18 -2.12 15.91
CA ALA A 202 -10.06 -2.34 16.80
C ALA A 202 -10.29 -3.51 17.77
N GLU A 203 -11.52 -3.66 18.27
CA GLU A 203 -11.92 -4.79 19.08
C GLU A 203 -11.88 -6.08 18.26
N ALA A 204 -12.38 -6.08 17.02
CA ALA A 204 -12.26 -7.25 16.13
C ALA A 204 -10.80 -7.66 15.89
N ALA A 205 -9.90 -6.69 15.70
CA ALA A 205 -8.47 -6.94 15.56
C ALA A 205 -7.86 -7.56 16.83
N ALA A 206 -8.21 -7.05 18.01
CA ALA A 206 -7.77 -7.58 19.29
C ALA A 206 -8.30 -9.00 19.55
N GLU A 207 -9.61 -9.21 19.40
CA GLU A 207 -10.28 -10.51 19.56
C GLU A 207 -9.70 -11.59 18.65
N SER A 208 -9.31 -11.21 17.43
CA SER A 208 -8.74 -12.12 16.44
C SER A 208 -7.52 -12.86 16.97
N ARG A 209 -6.74 -12.26 17.87
CA ARG A 209 -5.50 -12.83 18.43
C ARG A 209 -5.78 -13.90 19.49
N VAL A 210 -6.83 -13.70 20.29
CA VAL A 210 -7.32 -14.71 21.25
C VAL A 210 -7.91 -15.89 20.48
N ALA A 211 -8.77 -15.60 19.49
CA ALA A 211 -9.37 -16.61 18.63
C ALA A 211 -8.33 -17.39 17.81
N ALA A 212 -7.25 -16.72 17.39
CA ALA A 212 -6.14 -17.33 16.69
C ALA A 212 -5.33 -18.30 17.57
N GLY A 213 -5.46 -18.21 18.90
CA GLY A 213 -4.78 -19.08 19.84
C GLY A 213 -3.37 -18.61 20.24
N VAL A 214 -3.00 -17.37 19.94
CA VAL A 214 -1.63 -16.84 20.05
C VAL A 214 -1.45 -15.79 21.17
N ASN A 215 -2.54 -15.32 21.76
CA ASN A 215 -2.53 -14.35 22.87
C ASN A 215 -3.62 -14.68 23.90
N PHE A 216 -3.40 -14.28 25.16
CA PHE A 216 -4.44 -14.36 26.20
C PHE A 216 -5.37 -13.14 26.17
N ARG A 217 -6.56 -13.27 26.77
CA ARG A 217 -7.51 -12.17 26.97
C ARG A 217 -6.85 -10.92 27.55
N SER A 218 -6.13 -11.06 28.66
CA SER A 218 -5.42 -9.92 29.25
C SER A 218 -4.33 -9.32 28.36
N ASP A 219 -3.72 -10.09 27.46
CA ASP A 219 -2.71 -9.56 26.51
C ASP A 219 -3.35 -8.56 25.56
N VAL A 220 -4.51 -8.92 24.98
CA VAL A 220 -5.21 -8.09 23.99
C VAL A 220 -5.90 -6.90 24.65
N ASP A 221 -6.49 -7.08 25.84
CA ASP A 221 -7.12 -6.00 26.60
C ASP A 221 -6.08 -4.94 27.01
N ALA A 222 -4.91 -5.38 27.48
CA ALA A 222 -3.81 -4.50 27.86
C ALA A 222 -3.21 -3.78 26.65
N GLY A 223 -3.04 -4.49 25.52
CA GLY A 223 -2.57 -3.92 24.26
C GLY A 223 -3.51 -2.82 23.77
N LEU A 224 -4.81 -3.12 23.66
CA LEU A 224 -5.83 -2.18 23.20
C LEU A 224 -5.92 -0.94 24.09
N ALA A 225 -5.89 -1.12 25.41
CA ALA A 225 -5.90 0.00 26.37
C ALA A 225 -4.63 0.87 26.25
N LEU A 226 -3.45 0.24 26.12
CA LEU A 226 -2.19 0.95 25.91
C LEU A 226 -2.23 1.77 24.61
N GLY A 227 -2.64 1.16 23.49
CA GLY A 227 -2.75 1.81 22.19
C GLY A 227 -3.69 3.02 22.22
N ARG A 228 -4.87 2.89 22.83
CA ARG A 228 -5.84 3.99 22.99
C ARG A 228 -5.25 5.14 23.82
N ALA A 229 -4.55 4.83 24.91
CA ALA A 229 -3.91 5.86 25.74
C ALA A 229 -2.76 6.59 25.01
N VAL A 230 -2.00 5.89 24.16
CA VAL A 230 -0.98 6.51 23.29
C VAL A 230 -1.65 7.44 22.28
N ALA A 231 -2.73 6.99 21.63
CA ALA A 231 -3.47 7.81 20.69
C ALA A 231 -4.02 9.08 21.33
N ASP A 232 -4.52 9.03 22.57
CA ASP A 232 -4.99 10.22 23.27
C ASP A 232 -3.86 11.24 23.46
N ALA A 233 -2.61 10.81 23.72
CA ALA A 233 -1.45 11.70 23.79
C ALA A 233 -1.11 12.32 22.43
N VAL A 234 -1.18 11.53 21.34
CA VAL A 234 -0.97 12.01 19.97
C VAL A 234 -2.05 12.99 19.55
N ILE A 235 -3.32 12.73 19.88
CA ILE A 235 -4.45 13.63 19.64
C ILE A 235 -4.29 14.93 20.44
N ALA A 236 -3.80 14.86 21.68
CA ALA A 236 -3.52 16.07 22.48
C ALA A 236 -2.47 16.97 21.79
N ARG A 237 -1.41 16.37 21.22
CA ARG A 237 -0.47 17.11 20.35
C ARG A 237 -1.19 17.69 19.13
N ALA A 238 -1.97 16.87 18.43
CA ALA A 238 -2.68 17.26 17.20
C ALA A 238 -3.63 18.44 17.42
N ARG A 239 -4.31 18.52 18.56
CA ARG A 239 -5.22 19.64 18.91
C ARG A 239 -4.50 20.96 19.15
N THR A 240 -3.18 20.97 19.26
CA THR A 240 -2.37 22.16 19.57
C THR A 240 -1.34 22.46 18.49
N ASP A 241 -1.48 21.84 17.32
CA ASP A 241 -0.57 22.07 16.20
C ASP A 241 -1.01 23.20 15.26
N GLY A 242 -2.13 23.87 15.55
CA GLY A 242 -2.64 25.00 14.75
C GLY A 242 -3.40 24.59 13.49
N SER A 243 -3.66 23.30 13.27
CA SER A 243 -4.42 22.82 12.10
C SER A 243 -5.89 23.24 12.08
N ASP A 244 -6.43 23.66 13.23
CA ASP A 244 -7.80 24.11 13.42
C ASP A 244 -7.99 25.61 13.14
N HIS A 245 -6.90 26.34 12.88
CA HIS A 245 -6.99 27.75 12.52
C HIS A 245 -7.55 27.92 11.10
N HIS A 246 -8.46 28.88 10.93
CA HIS A 246 -9.07 29.21 9.65
C HIS A 246 -8.43 30.45 9.02
N PHE A 247 -8.24 30.41 7.70
CA PHE A 247 -7.76 31.58 6.96
C PHE A 247 -8.87 32.61 6.77
N GLU A 248 -8.75 33.75 7.46
CA GLU A 248 -9.66 34.90 7.32
C GLU A 248 -9.08 36.03 6.44
N GLY A 249 -7.89 35.83 5.87
CA GLY A 249 -7.19 36.82 5.06
C GLY A 249 -7.82 37.03 3.69
N LEU A 250 -7.46 38.16 3.05
CA LEU A 250 -7.80 38.40 1.65
C LEU A 250 -6.83 37.65 0.74
N ILE A 251 -7.37 37.02 -0.32
CA ILE A 251 -6.56 36.46 -1.41
C ILE A 251 -5.94 37.64 -2.16
N PRO A 252 -4.59 37.75 -2.25
CA PRO A 252 -3.94 38.84 -2.97
C PRO A 252 -4.34 38.85 -4.45
N THR A 253 -4.60 40.04 -4.99
CA THR A 253 -4.94 40.24 -6.40
C THR A 253 -3.91 41.13 -7.09
N GLY A 254 -3.67 40.89 -8.38
CA GLY A 254 -2.71 41.66 -9.17
C GLY A 254 -2.01 40.82 -10.23
N THR A 255 -1.32 41.49 -11.14
CA THR A 255 -0.52 40.84 -12.18
C THR A 255 0.56 39.96 -11.55
N GLY A 256 0.67 38.72 -12.02
CA GLY A 256 1.69 37.78 -11.53
C GLY A 256 1.39 37.20 -10.14
N LEU A 257 0.19 37.37 -9.61
CA LEU A 257 -0.31 36.69 -8.41
C LEU A 257 -1.28 35.56 -8.79
N TRP A 258 -1.35 34.55 -7.93
CA TRP A 258 -2.20 33.39 -8.12
C TRP A 258 -3.68 33.80 -8.14
N ALA A 259 -4.39 33.27 -9.12
CA ALA A 259 -5.83 33.24 -9.18
C ALA A 259 -6.29 31.78 -9.31
N PRO A 260 -7.51 31.44 -8.87
CA PRO A 260 -8.09 30.14 -9.13
C PRO A 260 -7.99 29.79 -10.62
N PRO A 261 -7.66 28.55 -10.99
CA PRO A 261 -7.58 28.16 -12.39
C PRO A 261 -8.89 28.47 -13.12
N PRO A 262 -8.85 28.95 -14.37
CA PRO A 262 -10.07 29.31 -15.11
C PRO A 262 -11.00 28.12 -15.35
N THR A 263 -10.46 26.89 -15.27
CA THR A 263 -11.18 25.63 -15.38
C THR A 263 -11.79 25.14 -14.06
N ALA A 264 -11.50 25.80 -12.93
CA ALA A 264 -12.05 25.40 -11.64
C ALA A 264 -13.54 25.75 -11.53
N ALA A 265 -14.33 24.77 -11.07
CA ALA A 265 -15.74 24.93 -10.77
C ALA A 265 -15.95 26.09 -9.77
N PRO A 266 -17.01 26.90 -9.90
CA PRO A 266 -17.20 28.12 -9.08
C PRO A 266 -17.13 27.88 -7.57
N ASP A 267 -17.66 26.75 -7.10
CA ASP A 267 -17.67 26.31 -5.71
C ASP A 267 -16.31 25.80 -5.20
N LYS A 268 -15.38 25.47 -6.11
CA LYS A 268 -14.05 24.92 -5.79
C LYS A 268 -12.91 25.93 -5.99
N ARG A 269 -13.19 27.22 -5.93
CA ARG A 269 -12.18 28.29 -6.15
C ARG A 269 -11.43 28.74 -4.91
N GLN A 270 -11.82 28.25 -3.72
CA GLN A 270 -11.14 28.63 -2.48
C GLN A 270 -9.73 28.02 -2.41
N PRO A 271 -8.73 28.77 -1.93
CA PRO A 271 -7.37 28.27 -1.78
C PRO A 271 -7.34 27.18 -0.71
N VAL A 272 -6.63 26.10 -1.01
CA VAL A 272 -6.52 24.93 -0.12
C VAL A 272 -5.51 25.17 1.00
N GLU A 273 -5.98 25.14 2.25
CA GLU A 273 -5.18 25.22 3.48
C GLU A 273 -4.15 26.36 3.54
N PRO A 274 -4.52 27.65 3.37
CA PRO A 274 -3.54 28.75 3.37
C PRO A 274 -2.63 28.84 4.60
N LEU A 275 -3.10 28.32 5.74
CA LEU A 275 -2.38 28.35 7.01
C LEU A 275 -1.55 27.09 7.28
N ALA A 276 -1.47 26.12 6.37
CA ALA A 276 -0.72 24.89 6.60
C ALA A 276 0.78 25.12 6.88
N GLY A 277 1.37 26.20 6.37
CA GLY A 277 2.74 26.59 6.71
C GLY A 277 2.94 27.05 8.16
N THR A 278 1.86 27.35 8.89
CA THR A 278 1.90 27.80 10.29
C THR A 278 1.74 26.66 11.29
N TRP A 279 1.46 25.45 10.81
CA TRP A 279 1.23 24.31 11.67
C TRP A 279 2.53 23.88 12.38
N ARG A 280 2.37 23.27 13.56
CA ARG A 280 3.49 22.79 14.36
C ARG A 280 4.07 21.53 13.75
N THR A 281 5.27 21.70 13.21
CA THR A 281 6.13 20.67 12.62
C THR A 281 6.69 19.67 13.63
N TRP A 282 7.28 18.59 13.13
CA TRP A 282 7.82 17.49 13.92
C TRP A 282 9.33 17.58 14.16
N VAL A 283 10.12 17.88 13.12
CA VAL A 283 11.60 17.78 13.17
C VAL A 283 12.32 19.11 13.06
N THR A 284 11.66 20.18 12.58
CA THR A 284 12.33 21.46 12.31
C THR A 284 11.40 22.66 12.44
N ASP A 285 11.94 23.84 12.78
CA ASP A 285 11.25 25.11 12.58
C ASP A 285 11.17 25.45 11.07
N MET A 286 10.05 26.03 10.62
CA MET A 286 9.85 26.47 9.23
C MET A 286 10.87 27.51 8.77
N LYS A 287 11.38 28.35 9.67
CA LYS A 287 12.46 29.31 9.35
C LYS A 287 13.73 28.63 8.83
N ALA A 288 13.97 27.37 9.21
CA ALA A 288 15.12 26.63 8.73
C ALA A 288 14.95 26.14 7.28
N LEU A 289 13.75 26.23 6.70
CA LEU A 289 13.41 25.73 5.37
C LEU A 289 13.15 26.85 4.34
N ASP A 290 13.43 28.11 4.69
CA ASP A 290 13.06 29.25 3.84
C ASP A 290 13.68 29.15 2.42
N PRO A 291 12.86 29.03 1.37
CA PRO A 291 13.37 28.92 0.01
C PRO A 291 13.68 30.29 -0.60
N PRO A 292 14.50 30.34 -1.67
CA PRO A 292 14.63 31.55 -2.47
C PRO A 292 13.28 31.98 -3.06
N PRO A 293 13.10 33.26 -3.43
CA PRO A 293 11.92 33.66 -4.19
C PRO A 293 11.87 32.98 -5.56
N PRO A 294 10.67 32.76 -6.12
CA PRO A 294 10.52 32.28 -7.49
C PRO A 294 11.03 33.31 -8.50
N PRO A 295 11.27 32.92 -9.77
CA PRO A 295 11.58 33.85 -10.83
C PRO A 295 10.49 34.94 -10.92
N ALA A 296 10.91 36.20 -11.00
CA ALA A 296 9.98 37.32 -11.06
C ALA A 296 9.06 37.18 -12.29
N TYR A 297 7.76 37.43 -12.11
CA TYR A 297 6.78 37.32 -13.19
C TYR A 297 7.18 38.19 -14.40
N GLY A 298 7.16 37.60 -15.60
CA GLY A 298 7.58 38.27 -16.84
C GLY A 298 9.09 38.44 -17.02
N SER A 299 9.94 38.03 -16.07
CA SER A 299 11.39 38.01 -16.25
C SER A 299 11.82 37.03 -17.34
N PRO A 300 13.01 37.19 -17.96
CA PRO A 300 13.50 36.25 -18.97
C PRO A 300 13.49 34.79 -18.52
N GLN A 301 13.81 34.50 -17.25
CA GLN A 301 13.73 33.15 -16.70
C GLN A 301 12.28 32.66 -16.59
N PHE A 302 11.37 33.48 -16.05
CA PHE A 302 9.95 33.11 -15.95
C PHE A 302 9.33 32.83 -17.33
N MET A 303 9.63 33.68 -18.33
CA MET A 303 9.16 33.51 -19.69
C MET A 303 9.71 32.22 -20.33
N ALA A 304 10.98 31.89 -20.11
CA ALA A 304 11.57 30.66 -20.60
C ALA A 304 10.92 29.41 -19.98
N GLU A 305 10.65 29.41 -18.67
CA GLU A 305 9.98 28.29 -18.00
C GLU A 305 8.50 28.16 -18.40
N ALA A 306 7.79 29.27 -18.61
CA ALA A 306 6.42 29.24 -19.14
C ALA A 306 6.38 28.66 -20.58
N GLN A 307 7.35 29.03 -21.41
CA GLN A 307 7.52 28.49 -22.75
C GLN A 307 7.87 26.99 -22.71
N GLU A 308 8.74 26.55 -21.79
CA GLU A 308 9.06 25.13 -21.58
C GLU A 308 7.82 24.30 -21.25
N VAL A 309 6.94 24.80 -20.36
CA VAL A 309 5.68 24.14 -20.04
C VAL A 309 4.78 24.02 -21.29
N LEU A 310 4.65 25.10 -22.06
CA LEU A 310 3.84 25.12 -23.28
C LEU A 310 4.37 24.13 -24.34
N GLU A 311 5.67 24.13 -24.59
CA GLU A 311 6.31 23.25 -25.57
C GLU A 311 6.24 21.79 -25.16
N THR A 312 6.47 21.50 -23.87
CA THR A 312 6.30 20.15 -23.31
C THR A 312 4.86 19.68 -23.52
N SER A 313 3.88 20.51 -23.15
CA SER A 313 2.45 20.17 -23.26
C SER A 313 2.02 19.89 -24.71
N ARG A 314 2.59 20.60 -25.69
CA ARG A 314 2.32 20.40 -27.13
C ARG A 314 2.99 19.13 -27.70
N LYS A 315 4.06 18.64 -27.07
CA LYS A 315 4.86 17.49 -27.53
C LYS A 315 4.75 16.28 -26.60
N LEU A 316 3.75 16.26 -25.70
CA LEU A 316 3.57 15.19 -24.71
C LEU A 316 3.47 13.82 -25.38
N THR A 317 4.40 12.93 -25.04
CA THR A 317 4.35 11.54 -25.47
C THR A 317 3.38 10.73 -24.60
N SER A 318 2.92 9.58 -25.10
CA SER A 318 2.05 8.69 -24.33
C SER A 318 2.69 8.23 -23.02
N GLU A 319 4.02 8.00 -23.00
CA GLU A 319 4.73 7.65 -21.77
C GLU A 319 4.80 8.81 -20.78
N GLN A 320 5.03 10.04 -21.24
CA GLN A 320 5.01 11.21 -20.35
C GLN A 320 3.64 11.45 -19.72
N LYS A 321 2.56 11.18 -20.47
CA LYS A 321 1.17 11.25 -19.94
C LYS A 321 0.93 10.21 -18.85
N LYS A 322 1.35 8.96 -19.05
CA LYS A 322 1.27 7.91 -18.04
C LYS A 322 2.04 8.28 -16.78
N VAL A 323 3.24 8.85 -16.91
CA VAL A 323 4.01 9.34 -15.76
C VAL A 323 3.27 10.46 -15.03
N ALA A 324 2.70 11.43 -15.77
CA ALA A 324 1.90 12.51 -15.18
C ALA A 324 0.69 11.97 -14.41
N GLU A 325 -0.02 11.00 -14.99
CA GLU A 325 -1.23 10.39 -14.42
C GLU A 325 -0.93 9.50 -13.21
N TYR A 326 0.11 8.67 -13.28
CA TYR A 326 0.57 7.82 -12.17
C TYR A 326 0.84 8.66 -10.93
N TRP A 327 1.66 9.71 -11.05
CA TRP A 327 2.00 10.58 -9.93
C TRP A 327 0.86 11.54 -9.54
N ALA A 328 -0.12 11.78 -10.41
CA ALA A 328 -1.35 12.48 -10.03
C ALA A 328 -2.26 11.60 -9.15
N GLY A 329 -2.24 10.28 -9.35
CA GLY A 329 -3.02 9.29 -8.63
C GLY A 329 -4.46 9.10 -9.12
N GLY A 330 -5.02 10.01 -9.94
CA GLY A 330 -6.43 10.00 -10.38
C GLY A 330 -7.40 10.85 -9.51
N ALA A 331 -8.69 10.52 -9.52
CA ALA A 331 -9.68 11.02 -8.55
C ALA A 331 -9.85 9.98 -7.41
N GLY A 332 -10.08 10.42 -6.16
CA GLY A 332 -10.24 9.51 -5.01
C GLY A 332 -8.95 8.75 -4.67
N THR A 333 -7.84 9.47 -4.54
CA THR A 333 -6.48 8.89 -4.47
C THR A 333 -5.88 9.08 -3.09
N PRO A 334 -4.88 8.27 -2.71
CA PRO A 334 -4.21 8.45 -1.43
C PRO A 334 -3.23 9.66 -1.47
N LEU A 335 -3.21 10.41 -2.58
CA LEU A 335 -2.38 11.58 -2.86
C LEU A 335 -0.88 11.23 -2.88
N PRO A 336 0.03 12.17 -3.24
CA PRO A 336 1.46 11.90 -3.27
C PRO A 336 2.01 11.25 -2.00
N PRO A 337 1.65 11.72 -0.78
CA PRO A 337 2.18 11.09 0.42
C PRO A 337 1.69 9.63 0.59
N GLY A 338 0.49 9.30 0.13
CA GLY A 338 -0.03 7.94 0.17
C GLY A 338 0.60 7.00 -0.86
N ILE A 339 0.97 7.51 -2.05
CA ILE A 339 1.76 6.72 -3.03
C ILE A 339 3.07 6.24 -2.40
N TRP A 340 3.74 7.09 -1.62
CA TRP A 340 4.96 6.70 -0.88
C TRP A 340 4.68 5.73 0.28
N ASN A 341 3.50 5.77 0.90
CA ASN A 341 3.09 4.74 1.87
C ASN A 341 2.93 3.37 1.19
N GLN A 342 2.36 3.32 -0.02
CA GLN A 342 2.27 2.09 -0.81
C GLN A 342 3.65 1.57 -1.19
N ILE A 343 4.57 2.45 -1.64
CA ILE A 343 5.97 2.08 -1.91
C ILE A 343 6.65 1.49 -0.67
N LEU A 344 6.43 2.06 0.51
CA LEU A 344 6.99 1.52 1.75
C LEU A 344 6.35 0.17 2.13
N LEU A 345 5.04 0.00 1.99
CA LEU A 345 4.37 -1.30 2.22
C LEU A 345 5.00 -2.39 1.37
N ASP A 346 5.21 -2.15 0.08
CA ASP A 346 5.82 -3.11 -0.83
C ASP A 346 7.28 -3.38 -0.45
N THR A 347 8.03 -2.34 -0.07
CA THR A 347 9.42 -2.47 0.37
C THR A 347 9.55 -3.32 1.63
N VAL A 348 8.75 -3.07 2.69
CA VAL A 348 8.87 -3.85 3.94
C VAL A 348 8.42 -5.30 3.80
N ARG A 349 7.56 -5.59 2.82
CA ARG A 349 7.19 -6.96 2.43
C ARG A 349 8.37 -7.70 1.83
N GLU A 350 9.08 -7.05 0.92
CA GLU A 350 10.29 -7.60 0.30
C GLU A 350 11.42 -7.83 1.33
N GLU A 351 11.60 -6.87 2.25
CA GLU A 351 12.69 -6.91 3.26
C GLU A 351 12.38 -7.76 4.51
N ARG A 352 11.12 -8.19 4.71
CA ARG A 352 10.68 -9.04 5.83
C ARG A 352 11.07 -8.50 7.23
N LEU A 353 10.86 -7.20 7.45
CA LEU A 353 11.16 -6.51 8.69
C LEU A 353 10.28 -6.95 9.88
N SER A 354 10.74 -6.68 11.11
CA SER A 354 9.93 -6.88 12.32
C SER A 354 8.87 -5.79 12.50
N THR A 355 7.76 -6.09 13.18
CA THR A 355 6.68 -5.13 13.47
C THR A 355 7.21 -3.79 14.01
N PRO A 356 8.17 -3.72 14.95
CA PRO A 356 8.71 -2.45 15.41
C PRO A 356 9.48 -1.67 14.35
N ARG A 357 10.24 -2.35 13.48
CA ARG A 357 10.95 -1.68 12.38
C ARG A 357 9.96 -1.08 11.38
N ILE A 358 8.91 -1.83 11.02
CA ILE A 358 7.87 -1.33 10.13
C ILE A 358 7.18 -0.11 10.74
N ALA A 359 6.80 -0.16 12.02
CA ALA A 359 6.23 0.98 12.72
C ALA A 359 7.16 2.20 12.72
N ARG A 360 8.48 1.97 12.92
CA ARG A 360 9.51 3.03 12.86
C ARG A 360 9.60 3.65 11.47
N ASP A 361 9.63 2.82 10.44
CA ASP A 361 9.81 3.26 9.05
C ASP A 361 8.62 4.10 8.59
N PHE A 362 7.38 3.67 8.90
CA PHE A 362 6.18 4.46 8.61
C PHE A 362 6.15 5.79 9.37
N ALA A 363 6.52 5.80 10.66
CA ALA A 363 6.58 7.03 11.44
C ALA A 363 7.61 8.01 10.86
N LEU A 364 8.80 7.54 10.49
CA LEU A 364 9.84 8.37 9.88
C LEU A 364 9.41 8.93 8.52
N LEU A 365 8.87 8.08 7.65
CA LEU A 365 8.37 8.49 6.34
C LEU A 365 7.30 9.57 6.51
N ASN A 366 6.27 9.30 7.29
CA ASN A 366 5.11 10.19 7.35
C ASN A 366 5.33 11.46 8.16
N VAL A 367 6.27 11.45 9.12
CA VAL A 367 6.77 12.69 9.75
C VAL A 367 7.48 13.56 8.70
N ALA A 368 8.38 13.00 7.90
CA ALA A 368 9.09 13.76 6.87
C ALA A 368 8.13 14.33 5.82
N GLN A 369 7.15 13.53 5.38
CA GLN A 369 6.13 14.00 4.43
C GLN A 369 5.23 15.09 5.02
N SER A 370 4.84 14.98 6.29
CA SER A 370 4.05 16.01 6.98
C SER A 370 4.77 17.35 7.04
N ASP A 371 6.04 17.37 7.45
CA ASP A 371 6.84 18.60 7.53
C ASP A 371 7.16 19.16 6.14
N ALA A 372 7.40 18.31 5.15
CA ALA A 372 7.63 18.74 3.77
C ALA A 372 6.39 19.38 3.13
N GLY A 373 5.20 18.84 3.43
CA GLY A 373 3.93 19.43 3.03
C GLY A 373 3.71 20.82 3.63
N GLN A 374 3.96 20.97 4.94
CA GLN A 374 3.88 22.27 5.62
C GLN A 374 4.84 23.29 4.99
N ALA A 375 6.09 22.88 4.71
CA ALA A 375 7.09 23.74 4.05
C ALA A 375 6.67 24.16 2.63
N ALA A 376 6.08 23.24 1.85
CA ALA A 376 5.57 23.57 0.53
C ALA A 376 4.43 24.59 0.60
N TRP A 377 3.53 24.42 1.58
CA TRP A 377 2.39 25.32 1.77
C TRP A 377 2.80 26.70 2.30
N ASP A 378 3.77 26.77 3.21
CA ASP A 378 4.38 28.03 3.64
C ASP A 378 4.90 28.81 2.41
N CYS A 379 5.67 28.14 1.55
CA CYS A 379 6.19 28.74 0.33
C CYS A 379 5.07 29.20 -0.63
N LYS A 380 4.06 28.36 -0.87
CA LYS A 380 2.91 28.67 -1.74
C LYS A 380 2.19 29.95 -1.33
N TYR A 381 1.91 30.10 -0.04
CA TYR A 381 1.15 31.22 0.48
C TYR A 381 2.03 32.40 0.94
N LYS A 382 3.35 32.24 0.93
CA LYS A 382 4.31 33.35 0.98
C LYS A 382 4.41 34.07 -0.36
N PHE A 383 4.50 33.33 -1.47
CA PHE A 383 4.78 33.92 -2.79
C PHE A 383 3.57 34.06 -3.71
N TRP A 384 2.48 33.32 -3.47
CA TRP A 384 1.26 33.38 -4.28
C TRP A 384 1.53 33.27 -5.79
N SER A 385 2.45 32.41 -6.21
CA SER A 385 2.85 32.35 -7.63
C SER A 385 1.76 31.77 -8.53
N PRO A 386 1.56 32.32 -9.74
CA PRO A 386 0.49 31.92 -10.65
C PRO A 386 0.79 30.55 -11.26
N ARG A 387 -0.25 29.76 -11.52
CA ARG A 387 -0.13 28.48 -12.22
C ARG A 387 0.21 28.71 -13.70
N PRO A 388 0.83 27.72 -14.39
CA PRO A 388 1.13 27.84 -15.81
C PRO A 388 -0.09 28.19 -16.66
N ILE A 389 -1.27 27.62 -16.37
CA ILE A 389 -2.50 27.94 -17.10
C ILE A 389 -2.90 29.41 -17.01
N ASN A 390 -2.67 30.06 -15.87
CA ASN A 390 -2.92 31.49 -15.73
C ASN A 390 -1.84 32.28 -16.48
N ALA A 391 -0.57 32.03 -16.18
CA ALA A 391 0.53 32.80 -16.72
C ALA A 391 0.65 32.72 -18.25
N ILE A 392 0.53 31.52 -18.84
CA ILE A 392 0.64 31.32 -20.30
C ILE A 392 -0.45 32.08 -21.06
N ARG A 393 -1.67 32.12 -20.50
CA ARG A 393 -2.80 32.86 -21.08
C ARG A 393 -2.63 34.36 -20.88
N ASP A 394 -2.33 34.80 -19.66
CA ASP A 394 -2.22 36.22 -19.30
C ASP A 394 -1.06 36.92 -20.00
N LEU A 395 0.05 36.20 -20.26
CA LEU A 395 1.21 36.70 -21.01
C LEU A 395 1.02 36.66 -22.53
N GLY A 396 -0.10 36.13 -23.03
CA GLY A 396 -0.39 36.02 -24.45
C GLY A 396 0.46 35.00 -25.21
N LEU A 397 1.11 34.05 -24.52
CA LEU A 397 1.88 32.98 -25.15
C LEU A 397 0.96 31.97 -25.87
N ASP A 398 -0.14 31.61 -25.22
CA ASP A 398 -1.23 30.80 -25.79
C ASP A 398 -2.54 31.03 -24.99
N PRO A 399 -3.48 31.85 -25.52
CA PRO A 399 -4.74 32.15 -24.84
C PRO A 399 -5.65 30.93 -24.59
N GLU A 400 -5.48 29.87 -25.38
CA GLU A 400 -6.31 28.66 -25.33
C GLU A 400 -5.63 27.51 -24.55
N PHE A 401 -4.44 27.74 -24.00
CA PHE A 401 -3.66 26.71 -23.31
C PHE A 401 -4.48 25.97 -22.24
N LYS A 402 -4.38 24.65 -22.24
CA LYS A 402 -4.92 23.75 -21.22
C LYS A 402 -3.82 22.82 -20.73
N SER A 403 -3.74 22.63 -19.42
CA SER A 403 -2.85 21.64 -18.82
C SER A 403 -3.36 20.22 -19.08
N HIS A 404 -2.46 19.24 -19.15
CA HIS A 404 -2.82 17.82 -19.30
C HIS A 404 -3.53 17.31 -18.04
N LEU A 405 -3.00 17.65 -16.86
CA LEU A 405 -3.65 17.36 -15.59
C LEU A 405 -4.58 18.51 -15.16
N PRO A 406 -5.67 18.22 -14.41
CA PRO A 406 -6.43 19.26 -13.74
C PRO A 406 -5.53 20.14 -12.87
N THR A 407 -5.58 21.46 -13.08
CA THR A 407 -4.76 22.40 -12.29
C THR A 407 -5.31 22.49 -10.87
N PRO A 408 -4.50 22.20 -9.83
CA PRO A 408 -4.97 22.30 -8.45
C PRO A 408 -5.22 23.75 -8.00
N VAL A 409 -6.19 23.93 -7.10
CA VAL A 409 -6.67 25.23 -6.59
C VAL A 409 -5.82 25.75 -5.42
N PHE A 410 -4.51 25.85 -5.66
CA PHE A 410 -3.54 26.47 -4.76
C PHE A 410 -2.32 26.99 -5.56
N PRO A 411 -1.52 27.94 -5.03
CA PRO A 411 -0.39 28.55 -5.73
C PRO A 411 0.65 27.55 -6.27
N SER A 412 1.41 27.97 -7.28
CA SER A 412 2.34 27.11 -8.00
C SER A 412 3.61 26.83 -7.18
N TYR A 413 4.35 27.85 -6.82
CA TYR A 413 5.69 27.71 -6.23
C TYR A 413 5.63 27.37 -4.74
N VAL A 414 6.26 26.30 -4.25
CA VAL A 414 6.96 25.21 -4.96
C VAL A 414 6.01 24.03 -5.26
N SER A 415 6.48 23.05 -6.04
CA SER A 415 5.75 21.80 -6.27
C SER A 415 5.66 20.95 -5.00
N GLY A 416 4.43 20.70 -4.52
CA GLY A 416 4.17 19.84 -3.36
C GLY A 416 4.63 18.40 -3.60
N HIS A 417 4.33 17.84 -4.78
CA HIS A 417 4.81 16.52 -5.21
C HIS A 417 6.33 16.40 -5.07
N SER A 418 7.08 17.40 -5.52
CA SER A 418 8.53 17.40 -5.41
C SER A 418 9.00 17.40 -3.95
N THR A 419 8.36 18.20 -3.08
CA THR A 419 8.71 18.24 -1.64
C THR A 419 8.43 16.92 -0.92
N TYR A 420 7.24 16.32 -1.09
CA TYR A 420 6.89 15.03 -0.49
C TYR A 420 7.83 13.94 -0.95
N SER A 421 8.06 13.87 -2.26
CA SER A 421 8.86 12.80 -2.87
C SER A 421 10.33 12.88 -2.52
N ALA A 422 10.93 14.06 -2.46
CA ALA A 422 12.31 14.19 -2.01
C ALA A 422 12.45 13.84 -0.52
N ALA A 423 11.53 14.29 0.33
CA ALA A 423 11.55 13.94 1.76
C ALA A 423 11.42 12.42 1.98
N ALA A 424 10.49 11.79 1.27
CA ALA A 424 10.33 10.34 1.28
C ALA A 424 11.58 9.62 0.78
N SER A 425 12.14 10.06 -0.35
CA SER A 425 13.35 9.44 -0.92
C SER A 425 14.56 9.50 0.01
N GLU A 426 14.79 10.59 0.73
CA GLU A 426 15.91 10.68 1.68
C GLU A 426 15.72 9.72 2.87
N VAL A 427 14.50 9.66 3.43
CA VAL A 427 14.19 8.77 4.54
C VAL A 427 14.30 7.31 4.12
N LEU A 428 13.65 6.94 3.00
CA LEU A 428 13.69 5.57 2.50
C LEU A 428 15.09 5.17 2.02
N GLY A 429 15.86 6.09 1.44
CA GLY A 429 17.26 5.84 1.09
C GLY A 429 18.17 5.62 2.31
N TYR A 430 17.87 6.26 3.45
CA TYR A 430 18.54 5.97 4.72
C TYR A 430 18.14 4.60 5.29
N LEU A 431 16.85 4.24 5.22
CA LEU A 431 16.32 2.99 5.75
C LEU A 431 16.72 1.76 4.91
N PHE A 432 16.79 1.93 3.59
CA PHE A 432 17.14 0.87 2.63
C PHE A 432 18.23 1.35 1.67
N PRO A 433 19.51 1.38 2.11
CA PRO A 433 20.61 1.93 1.31
C PRO A 433 20.78 1.28 -0.07
N ALA A 434 20.48 -0.02 -0.20
CA ALA A 434 20.53 -0.74 -1.47
C ALA A 434 19.52 -0.24 -2.51
N LYS A 435 18.40 0.35 -2.08
CA LYS A 435 17.32 0.89 -2.93
C LYS A 435 17.34 2.42 -3.02
N ALA A 436 18.33 3.08 -2.42
CA ALA A 436 18.40 4.54 -2.36
C ALA A 436 18.43 5.22 -3.73
N ALA A 437 19.11 4.62 -4.72
CA ALA A 437 19.13 5.12 -6.08
C ALA A 437 17.74 5.07 -6.74
N ASP A 438 16.99 3.99 -6.50
CA ASP A 438 15.65 3.78 -7.05
C ASP A 438 14.64 4.78 -6.45
N PHE A 439 14.70 5.00 -5.13
CA PHE A 439 13.86 6.03 -4.50
C PHE A 439 14.17 7.44 -5.02
N LYS A 440 15.46 7.74 -5.24
CA LYS A 440 15.86 9.02 -5.81
C LYS A 440 15.33 9.19 -7.24
N ALA A 441 15.40 8.14 -8.06
CA ALA A 441 14.84 8.14 -9.40
C ALA A 441 13.32 8.35 -9.37
N LYS A 442 12.60 7.66 -8.48
CA LYS A 442 11.15 7.87 -8.27
C LYS A 442 10.83 9.30 -7.86
N ALA A 443 11.61 9.91 -6.98
CA ALA A 443 11.40 11.30 -6.59
C ALA A 443 11.62 12.30 -7.74
N GLN A 444 12.63 12.06 -8.58
CA GLN A 444 12.86 12.85 -9.79
C GLN A 444 11.72 12.68 -10.80
N GLU A 445 11.24 11.45 -10.99
CA GLU A 445 10.10 11.16 -11.86
C GLU A 445 8.82 11.85 -11.37
N ALA A 446 8.56 11.80 -10.05
CA ALA A 446 7.44 12.50 -9.42
C ALA A 446 7.51 14.02 -9.64
N ALA A 447 8.69 14.61 -9.55
CA ALA A 447 8.89 16.03 -9.79
C ALA A 447 8.64 16.40 -11.26
N VAL A 448 9.28 15.70 -12.21
CA VAL A 448 9.11 16.00 -13.65
C VAL A 448 7.70 15.70 -14.16
N SER A 449 6.98 14.76 -13.52
CA SER A 449 5.57 14.48 -13.83
C SER A 449 4.68 15.73 -13.80
N ARG A 450 5.07 16.76 -13.02
CA ARG A 450 4.30 18.00 -12.87
C ARG A 450 4.52 18.98 -14.02
N LEU A 451 5.69 18.92 -14.65
CA LEU A 451 5.97 19.58 -15.91
C LEU A 451 5.18 18.89 -17.04
N TYR A 452 5.21 17.55 -17.10
CA TYR A 452 4.40 16.78 -18.04
C TYR A 452 2.90 17.04 -17.87
N GLY A 453 2.45 17.21 -16.63
CA GLY A 453 1.06 17.57 -16.33
C GLY A 453 0.68 19.00 -16.76
N GLY A 454 1.64 19.86 -17.11
CA GLY A 454 1.40 21.25 -17.50
C GLY A 454 1.00 22.18 -16.34
N ILE A 455 1.38 21.84 -15.10
CA ILE A 455 0.82 22.47 -13.88
C ILE A 455 1.88 23.04 -12.92
N HIS A 456 3.17 22.84 -13.20
CA HIS A 456 4.29 23.42 -12.48
C HIS A 456 5.42 23.80 -13.45
N TYR A 457 6.16 24.86 -13.09
CA TYR A 457 7.38 25.26 -13.79
C TYR A 457 8.57 24.40 -13.35
N LYS A 458 9.68 24.48 -14.10
CA LYS A 458 10.91 23.78 -13.74
C LYS A 458 11.43 24.20 -12.35
N THR A 459 11.42 25.50 -12.04
CA THR A 459 11.89 26.01 -10.74
C THR A 459 11.00 25.55 -9.58
N ASP A 460 9.69 25.42 -9.77
CA ASP A 460 8.79 24.83 -8.76
C ASP A 460 9.23 23.41 -8.37
N ASN A 461 9.62 22.62 -9.38
CA ASN A 461 10.01 21.23 -9.20
C ASN A 461 11.38 21.12 -8.56
N ASP A 462 12.37 21.85 -9.07
CA ASP A 462 13.76 21.81 -8.59
C ASP A 462 13.87 22.30 -7.14
N VAL A 463 13.27 23.43 -6.81
CA VAL A 463 13.32 23.96 -5.44
C VAL A 463 12.46 23.12 -4.50
N GLY A 464 11.34 22.57 -4.98
CA GLY A 464 10.56 21.61 -4.22
C GLY A 464 11.38 20.37 -3.82
N LEU A 465 12.17 19.81 -4.74
CA LEU A 465 13.09 18.71 -4.43
C LEU A 465 14.12 19.12 -3.36
N GLN A 466 14.68 20.34 -3.45
CA GLN A 466 15.67 20.83 -2.47
C GLN A 466 15.08 20.98 -1.06
N ILE A 467 13.89 21.57 -0.93
CA ILE A 467 13.19 21.71 0.36
C ILE A 467 12.88 20.32 0.94
N GLY A 468 12.30 19.43 0.13
CA GLY A 468 11.97 18.07 0.55
C GLY A 468 13.20 17.29 1.01
N SER A 469 14.30 17.35 0.25
CA SER A 469 15.57 16.71 0.65
C SER A 469 16.08 17.23 1.99
N LYS A 470 15.97 18.55 2.25
CA LYS A 470 16.38 19.14 3.53
C LYS A 470 15.54 18.61 4.70
N VAL A 471 14.21 18.52 4.53
CA VAL A 471 13.31 17.93 5.54
C VAL A 471 13.63 16.45 5.79
N GLY A 472 13.86 15.69 4.72
CA GLY A 472 14.25 14.29 4.80
C GLY A 472 15.56 14.11 5.56
N GLN A 473 16.58 14.92 5.28
CA GLN A 473 17.86 14.91 5.99
C GLN A 473 17.73 15.25 7.48
N LEU A 474 16.87 16.22 7.84
CA LEU A 474 16.59 16.56 9.24
C LEU A 474 15.87 15.41 9.96
N THR A 475 14.94 14.74 9.27
CA THR A 475 14.28 13.53 9.79
C THR A 475 15.26 12.40 10.00
N VAL A 476 16.17 12.16 9.04
CA VAL A 476 17.27 11.18 9.17
C VAL A 476 18.22 11.54 10.30
N ALA A 477 18.52 12.83 10.50
CA ALA A 477 19.35 13.28 11.61
C ALA A 477 18.70 12.98 12.96
N ARG A 478 17.38 13.18 13.12
CA ARG A 478 16.63 12.68 14.27
C ARG A 478 16.72 11.17 14.38
N ALA A 479 16.47 10.45 13.28
CA ALA A 479 16.43 8.98 13.26
C ALA A 479 17.74 8.35 13.77
N ARG A 480 18.89 8.96 13.45
CA ARG A 480 20.22 8.54 13.89
C ARG A 480 20.47 8.77 15.38
N GLN A 481 19.74 9.68 16.02
CA GLN A 481 19.81 9.92 17.46
C GLN A 481 18.99 8.91 18.26
N ASP A 482 18.13 8.13 17.59
CA ASP A 482 17.40 7.04 18.22
C ASP A 482 18.36 5.86 18.44
N ARG A 483 18.36 5.28 19.65
CA ARG A 483 19.17 4.10 20.00
C ARG A 483 18.86 2.84 19.17
N ALA A 484 17.92 2.91 18.23
CA ALA A 484 17.65 1.89 17.21
C ALA A 484 18.86 1.62 16.29
N ALA A 485 19.80 2.57 16.18
CA ALA A 485 21.03 2.42 15.38
C ALA A 485 22.04 1.40 15.96
N GLY A 486 21.80 0.87 17.17
CA GLY A 486 22.63 -0.17 17.79
C GLY A 486 22.32 -1.61 17.34
N GLY A 487 21.41 -1.82 16.39
CA GLY A 487 20.92 -3.16 16.04
C GLY A 487 20.43 -3.37 14.60
N GLY A 488 20.95 -2.62 13.62
CA GLY A 488 20.82 -3.03 12.20
C GLY A 488 21.89 -4.08 11.83
N PRO A 489 21.75 -4.83 10.73
CA PRO A 489 22.75 -5.80 10.25
C PRO A 489 24.14 -5.22 9.95
N ASP A 490 24.33 -3.90 10.08
CA ASP A 490 25.49 -3.16 9.56
C ASP A 490 26.66 -2.99 10.55
N ALA A 491 26.70 -3.74 11.66
CA ALA A 491 27.85 -3.70 12.59
C ALA A 491 28.95 -4.74 12.29
N ALA A 492 28.79 -5.58 11.26
CA ALA A 492 29.78 -6.59 10.87
C ALA A 492 30.27 -6.37 9.44
N GLY A 493 31.17 -5.40 9.23
CA GLY A 493 31.77 -5.23 7.90
C GLY A 493 32.54 -3.96 7.60
N ALA A 494 33.04 -3.22 8.60
CA ALA A 494 34.04 -2.18 8.32
C ALA A 494 35.40 -2.83 8.05
N GLN A 495 35.58 -3.43 6.87
CA GLN A 495 36.92 -3.59 6.29
C GLN A 495 37.22 -2.37 5.43
N THR A 496 38.15 -1.58 5.96
CA THR A 496 38.94 -0.54 5.31
C THR A 496 39.17 -0.79 3.83
N VAL A 497 38.66 0.11 2.97
CA VAL A 497 39.20 0.29 1.62
C VAL A 497 39.78 1.70 1.52
N ASN A 498 41.07 1.71 1.21
CA ASN A 498 41.93 2.86 1.07
C ASN A 498 41.36 3.97 0.18
N THR A 499 41.51 5.19 0.68
CA THR A 499 41.49 6.45 -0.06
C THR A 499 42.50 6.46 -1.21
N ARG A 500 42.07 6.91 -2.40
CA ARG A 500 42.91 7.62 -3.39
C ARG A 500 42.05 8.60 -4.22
N PRO A 501 42.64 9.64 -4.82
CA PRO A 501 42.12 11.00 -4.73
C PRO A 501 41.44 11.49 -6.01
N SER A 502 40.72 12.59 -5.82
CA SER A 502 40.21 13.54 -6.81
C SER A 502 40.98 13.59 -8.14
N GLY A 503 40.26 13.34 -9.24
CA GLY A 503 40.67 13.62 -10.61
C GLY A 503 39.59 14.46 -11.31
N ALA A 504 40.04 15.45 -12.06
CA ALA A 504 39.30 16.62 -12.52
C ALA A 504 38.13 16.37 -13.48
N ALA A 505 37.23 17.36 -13.49
CA ALA A 505 36.18 17.53 -14.49
C ALA A 505 36.74 17.60 -15.92
N THR A 506 36.12 16.84 -16.83
CA THR A 506 36.22 17.06 -18.26
C THR A 506 34.83 17.21 -18.86
N THR A 507 34.63 18.36 -19.48
CA THR A 507 33.53 18.72 -20.37
C THR A 507 33.51 17.79 -21.58
N GLY A 508 32.38 17.11 -21.82
CA GLY A 508 32.16 16.24 -22.97
C GLY A 508 30.74 16.40 -23.50
N SER A 509 30.66 17.11 -24.62
CA SER A 509 29.55 17.30 -25.56
C SER A 509 28.45 16.22 -25.64
N GLY A 510 27.20 16.69 -25.63
CA GLY A 510 26.14 16.33 -26.58
C GLY A 510 25.80 14.84 -26.73
N VAL A 511 24.87 14.35 -25.92
CA VAL A 511 24.07 13.18 -26.31
C VAL A 511 22.86 13.71 -27.07
N ASN A 512 22.86 13.46 -28.37
CA ASN A 512 21.78 13.79 -29.29
C ASN A 512 20.64 12.79 -29.09
N PHE A 513 19.47 13.24 -28.65
CA PHE A 513 18.28 12.39 -28.44
C PHE A 513 17.32 12.39 -29.65
N ASP A 514 17.74 12.94 -30.80
CA ASP A 514 16.96 12.98 -32.04
C ASP A 514 16.94 11.66 -32.81
N THR A 515 16.63 10.55 -32.13
CA THR A 515 16.07 9.39 -32.80
C THR A 515 14.95 8.84 -31.94
N PRO A 516 13.69 8.94 -32.38
CA PRO A 516 12.59 8.31 -31.67
C PRO A 516 12.85 6.80 -31.63
N PRO A 517 12.55 6.09 -30.53
CA PRO A 517 12.15 4.70 -30.68
C PRO A 517 10.94 4.74 -31.60
N SER A 518 11.17 4.26 -32.81
CA SER A 518 10.18 4.10 -33.84
C SER A 518 8.92 3.46 -33.26
N SER A 519 7.81 3.84 -33.87
CA SER A 519 6.69 2.97 -34.18
C SER A 519 7.17 1.62 -34.74
N VAL A 520 7.69 0.76 -33.88
CA VAL A 520 7.57 -0.68 -34.06
C VAL A 520 6.12 -1.00 -33.67
N PRO A 521 5.37 -1.81 -34.44
CA PRO A 521 4.15 -2.45 -33.94
C PRO A 521 4.52 -3.29 -32.72
N GLY A 522 4.46 -2.65 -31.56
CA GLY A 522 4.99 -3.14 -30.30
C GLY A 522 3.84 -3.68 -29.47
N ILE A 523 4.03 -4.92 -29.00
CA ILE A 523 3.18 -5.64 -28.07
C ILE A 523 2.71 -4.70 -26.92
N ARG A 524 1.39 -4.47 -26.79
CA ARG A 524 0.81 -3.66 -25.70
C ARG A 524 1.23 -4.27 -24.35
N LYS A 525 1.72 -3.46 -23.41
CA LYS A 525 2.11 -3.97 -22.07
C LYS A 525 0.89 -4.26 -21.20
N SER A 526 0.89 -5.41 -20.52
CA SER A 526 -0.07 -5.78 -19.49
C SER A 526 0.42 -5.37 -18.10
N GLN A 527 -0.49 -5.28 -17.12
CA GLN A 527 -0.14 -5.42 -15.71
C GLN A 527 0.63 -6.74 -15.53
N PRO A 528 1.76 -6.76 -14.81
CA PRO A 528 2.56 -7.97 -14.63
C PRO A 528 1.78 -9.12 -13.99
N TYR A 529 1.65 -10.24 -14.71
CA TYR A 529 0.96 -11.44 -14.22
C TYR A 529 1.92 -12.64 -14.18
N TRP A 530 1.60 -13.63 -13.35
CA TRP A 530 2.37 -14.88 -13.25
C TRP A 530 1.87 -15.89 -14.31
N SER A 531 2.76 -16.29 -15.20
CA SER A 531 2.54 -17.30 -16.23
C SER A 531 3.24 -18.59 -15.84
N PRO A 532 2.57 -19.76 -15.90
CA PRO A 532 3.21 -21.04 -15.63
C PRO A 532 4.30 -21.35 -16.66
N VAL A 533 5.41 -21.92 -16.17
CA VAL A 533 6.56 -22.36 -16.98
C VAL A 533 6.70 -23.88 -16.94
N ALA A 534 6.75 -24.45 -15.74
CA ALA A 534 6.94 -25.88 -15.56
C ALA A 534 6.31 -26.36 -14.25
N THR A 535 5.82 -27.60 -14.23
CA THR A 535 5.58 -28.32 -12.99
C THR A 535 6.52 -29.52 -12.95
N ILE A 536 7.20 -29.68 -11.83
CA ILE A 536 8.28 -30.61 -11.64
C ILE A 536 7.96 -31.42 -10.40
N GLU A 537 7.98 -32.73 -10.51
CA GLU A 537 7.72 -33.63 -9.39
C GLU A 537 8.76 -34.75 -9.35
N GLY A 538 8.96 -35.30 -8.15
CA GLY A 538 9.94 -36.35 -7.94
C GLY A 538 9.81 -37.02 -6.57
N THR A 539 10.53 -38.12 -6.40
CA THR A 539 10.56 -38.90 -5.16
C THR A 539 11.98 -39.32 -4.84
N GLY A 540 12.50 -38.92 -3.67
CA GLY A 540 13.87 -39.24 -3.23
C GLY A 540 15.00 -38.70 -4.14
N ASN A 541 16.25 -38.93 -3.71
CA ASN A 541 17.54 -38.59 -4.34
C ASN A 541 17.67 -37.21 -5.05
N THR A 542 18.88 -36.91 -5.51
CA THR A 542 19.16 -35.67 -6.22
C THR A 542 18.60 -35.72 -7.64
N THR A 543 17.73 -34.76 -7.98
CA THR A 543 17.09 -34.62 -9.28
C THR A 543 17.41 -33.25 -9.88
N SER A 544 17.89 -33.19 -11.13
CA SER A 544 18.07 -31.94 -11.86
C SER A 544 17.01 -31.79 -12.96
N ARG A 545 16.43 -30.60 -13.08
CA ARG A 545 15.35 -30.30 -14.03
C ARG A 545 15.57 -28.95 -14.65
N SER A 546 15.55 -28.92 -15.97
CA SER A 546 15.76 -27.70 -16.75
C SER A 546 14.44 -27.15 -17.27
N PHE A 547 14.33 -25.84 -17.31
CA PHE A 547 13.21 -25.09 -17.87
C PHE A 547 13.74 -23.77 -18.43
N THR A 548 12.96 -23.11 -19.27
CA THR A 548 13.38 -21.85 -19.90
C THR A 548 12.48 -20.73 -19.40
N ILE A 549 13.10 -19.69 -18.84
CA ILE A 549 12.43 -18.44 -18.50
C ILE A 549 12.54 -17.49 -19.69
N ASP A 550 11.43 -16.87 -20.04
CA ASP A 550 11.35 -15.89 -21.14
C ASP A 550 12.37 -14.76 -20.91
N GLY A 551 13.05 -14.34 -21.97
CA GLY A 551 13.99 -13.21 -21.93
C GLY A 551 13.31 -11.89 -21.57
N ALA A 552 11.99 -11.78 -21.81
CA ALA A 552 11.16 -10.64 -21.47
C ALA A 552 10.51 -10.76 -20.08
N ALA A 553 10.61 -11.89 -19.39
CA ALA A 553 10.03 -12.03 -18.05
C ALA A 553 10.69 -11.05 -17.07
N LEU A 554 9.93 -10.44 -16.16
CA LEU A 554 10.48 -9.55 -15.13
C LEU A 554 11.23 -10.32 -14.04
N GLN A 555 10.66 -11.45 -13.62
CA GLN A 555 11.22 -12.37 -12.63
C GLN A 555 10.55 -13.75 -12.77
N TRP A 556 11.00 -14.74 -12.02
CA TRP A 556 10.32 -16.03 -11.89
C TRP A 556 10.31 -16.51 -10.46
N ARG A 557 9.29 -17.28 -10.11
CA ARG A 557 9.13 -17.94 -8.82
C ARG A 557 9.05 -19.43 -9.01
N VAL A 558 9.34 -20.15 -7.94
CA VAL A 558 9.02 -21.56 -7.82
C VAL A 558 8.31 -21.78 -6.48
N SER A 559 7.15 -22.39 -6.55
CA SER A 559 6.33 -22.78 -5.40
C SER A 559 6.40 -24.29 -5.27
N TRP A 560 6.75 -24.82 -4.11
CA TRP A 560 6.92 -26.26 -3.91
C TRP A 560 6.15 -26.79 -2.72
N HIS A 561 5.85 -28.08 -2.77
CA HIS A 561 5.38 -28.93 -1.69
C HIS A 561 6.38 -30.07 -1.51
N CYS A 562 6.71 -30.45 -0.29
CA CYS A 562 7.57 -31.60 -0.01
C CYS A 562 7.09 -32.38 1.22
N GLU A 563 7.26 -33.71 1.19
CA GLU A 563 6.73 -34.61 2.22
C GLU A 563 7.73 -34.94 3.34
N THR A 564 9.04 -34.79 3.12
CA THR A 564 10.06 -35.08 4.15
C THR A 564 11.35 -34.26 3.97
N ALA A 565 12.01 -33.98 5.09
CA ALA A 565 13.34 -33.40 5.15
C ALA A 565 14.46 -34.44 4.93
N PRO A 566 15.67 -34.01 4.50
CA PRO A 566 16.04 -32.65 4.10
C PRO A 566 15.52 -32.31 2.70
N PHE A 567 15.16 -31.05 2.42
CA PHE A 567 14.78 -30.59 1.08
C PHE A 567 15.60 -29.34 0.70
N THR A 568 16.37 -29.43 -0.38
CA THR A 568 17.13 -28.28 -0.92
C THR A 568 16.87 -28.14 -2.40
N MET A 569 16.68 -26.90 -2.86
CA MET A 569 16.52 -26.58 -4.28
C MET A 569 17.50 -25.48 -4.66
N VAL A 570 18.40 -25.79 -5.59
CA VAL A 570 19.54 -24.92 -5.93
C VAL A 570 19.62 -24.76 -7.44
N PRO A 571 19.65 -23.52 -7.96
CA PRO A 571 19.98 -23.27 -9.35
C PRO A 571 21.39 -23.77 -9.66
N VAL A 572 21.56 -24.45 -10.79
CA VAL A 572 22.86 -24.86 -11.31
C VAL A 572 23.10 -24.20 -12.66
N ASN A 573 24.32 -23.71 -12.86
CA ASN A 573 24.72 -23.14 -14.15
C ASN A 573 24.99 -24.25 -15.19
N ALA A 574 25.26 -23.86 -16.44
CA ALA A 574 25.57 -24.79 -17.53
C ALA A 574 26.82 -25.68 -17.27
N ALA A 575 27.69 -25.28 -16.34
CA ALA A 575 28.86 -26.06 -15.92
C ALA A 575 28.57 -26.99 -14.73
N GLY A 576 27.31 -27.07 -14.26
CA GLY A 576 26.88 -27.91 -13.14
C GLY A 576 27.24 -27.36 -11.77
N GLN A 577 27.70 -26.10 -11.68
CA GLN A 577 28.04 -25.47 -10.41
C GLN A 577 26.78 -24.90 -9.75
N GLU A 578 26.61 -25.20 -8.46
CA GLU A 578 25.52 -24.70 -7.63
C GLU A 578 25.66 -23.20 -7.34
N SER A 579 24.55 -22.46 -7.46
CA SER A 579 24.46 -21.09 -7.01
C SER A 579 24.71 -21.00 -5.51
N ARG A 580 25.44 -19.94 -5.08
CA ARG A 580 25.61 -19.62 -3.66
C ARG A 580 24.28 -19.28 -2.97
N ARG A 581 23.29 -18.82 -3.75
CA ARG A 581 21.94 -18.53 -3.28
C ARG A 581 21.03 -19.70 -3.62
N LYS A 582 20.63 -20.46 -2.61
CA LYS A 582 19.64 -21.53 -2.75
C LYS A 582 18.25 -20.93 -2.89
N VAL A 583 17.41 -21.53 -3.74
CA VAL A 583 16.01 -21.14 -3.90
C VAL A 583 15.15 -21.74 -2.79
N ALA A 584 15.53 -22.93 -2.30
CA ALA A 584 15.04 -23.52 -1.05
C ALA A 584 16.19 -24.15 -0.27
N ASP A 585 16.27 -23.90 1.04
CA ASP A 585 17.20 -24.57 1.96
C ASP A 585 16.46 -24.99 3.23
N ALA A 586 15.61 -26.01 3.10
CA ALA A 586 14.73 -26.46 4.16
C ALA A 586 15.28 -27.74 4.80
N LEU A 587 16.06 -27.58 5.88
CA LEU A 587 16.53 -28.69 6.71
C LEU A 587 15.38 -29.45 7.44
N SER A 588 14.11 -28.98 7.34
CA SER A 588 12.98 -29.43 8.15
C SER A 588 11.63 -29.59 7.42
N CYS A 589 11.63 -29.83 6.10
CA CYS A 589 10.42 -30.24 5.34
C CYS A 589 9.56 -31.29 6.09
N PRO A 590 8.26 -31.02 6.34
CA PRO A 590 7.23 -31.24 5.32
C PRO A 590 6.25 -30.07 5.20
N SER A 591 6.52 -29.12 4.31
CA SER A 591 5.63 -27.98 4.09
C SER A 591 5.74 -27.42 2.67
N ASP A 592 4.74 -26.62 2.30
CA ASP A 592 4.79 -25.77 1.12
C ASP A 592 5.79 -24.62 1.31
N GLY A 593 6.29 -24.06 0.21
CA GLY A 593 7.17 -22.89 0.22
C GLY A 593 7.29 -22.23 -1.15
N GLU A 594 7.80 -21.01 -1.19
CA GLU A 594 8.06 -20.29 -2.44
C GLU A 594 9.46 -19.64 -2.42
N GLY A 595 10.05 -19.51 -3.59
CA GLY A 595 11.35 -18.89 -3.80
C GLY A 595 11.40 -18.16 -5.14
N PHE A 596 12.17 -17.09 -5.22
CA PHE A 596 12.19 -16.17 -6.35
C PHE A 596 13.60 -16.06 -6.94
N ALA A 597 13.67 -15.85 -8.25
CA ALA A 597 14.90 -15.57 -8.97
C ALA A 597 14.62 -14.66 -10.18
N ALA A 598 15.66 -13.96 -10.64
CA ALA A 598 15.55 -13.00 -11.73
C ALA A 598 16.26 -13.47 -13.02
N ASP A 599 17.04 -14.55 -12.96
CA ASP A 599 17.80 -15.06 -14.10
C ASP A 599 16.89 -15.51 -15.25
N LYS A 600 17.30 -15.23 -16.49
CA LYS A 600 16.52 -15.50 -17.72
C LYS A 600 17.13 -16.64 -18.54
N GLY A 601 16.39 -17.12 -19.53
CA GLY A 601 16.85 -18.17 -20.44
C GLY A 601 16.85 -19.55 -19.77
N GLY A 602 17.72 -20.45 -20.24
CA GLY A 602 17.80 -21.82 -19.76
C GLY A 602 18.24 -21.90 -18.29
N GLN A 603 17.31 -22.31 -17.42
CA GLN A 603 17.54 -22.55 -16.01
C GLN A 603 17.62 -24.05 -15.75
N THR A 604 18.36 -24.44 -14.71
CA THR A 604 18.34 -25.81 -14.19
C THR A 604 18.25 -25.76 -12.68
N LEU A 605 17.25 -26.40 -12.11
CA LEU A 605 17.09 -26.57 -10.66
C LEU A 605 17.55 -27.97 -10.28
N LYS A 606 18.49 -28.04 -9.34
CA LYS A 606 18.90 -29.25 -8.63
C LYS A 606 18.11 -29.34 -7.33
N VAL A 607 17.30 -30.37 -7.20
CA VAL A 607 16.50 -30.68 -6.01
C VAL A 607 17.11 -31.88 -5.30
N THR A 608 17.33 -31.77 -4.00
CA THR A 608 17.80 -32.88 -3.15
C THR A 608 16.77 -33.11 -2.06
N THR A 609 16.24 -34.32 -1.98
CA THR A 609 15.16 -34.67 -1.05
C THR A 609 15.18 -36.15 -0.65
N ALA A 610 14.62 -36.46 0.51
CA ALA A 610 14.38 -37.84 0.98
C ALA A 610 12.97 -38.35 0.65
N GLY A 611 12.04 -37.49 0.25
CA GLY A 611 10.61 -37.80 0.11
C GLY A 611 10.01 -37.37 -1.22
N ARG A 612 8.68 -37.43 -1.34
CA ARG A 612 8.00 -36.91 -2.53
C ARG A 612 7.94 -35.39 -2.47
N TRP A 613 7.98 -34.77 -3.64
CA TRP A 613 7.89 -33.33 -3.77
C TRP A 613 7.30 -32.95 -5.12
N LYS A 614 6.74 -31.73 -5.16
CA LYS A 614 6.22 -31.07 -6.34
C LYS A 614 6.67 -29.63 -6.30
N ALA A 615 7.08 -29.06 -7.42
CA ALA A 615 7.47 -27.67 -7.58
C ALA A 615 6.87 -27.11 -8.87
N THR A 616 6.22 -25.97 -8.77
CA THR A 616 5.62 -25.23 -9.88
C THR A 616 6.44 -23.97 -10.11
N VAL A 617 7.02 -23.84 -11.29
CA VAL A 617 7.77 -22.69 -11.75
C VAL A 617 6.84 -21.78 -12.53
N GLU A 618 6.84 -20.50 -12.19
CA GLU A 618 6.06 -19.47 -12.87
C GLU A 618 6.95 -18.24 -13.15
N GLN A 619 6.69 -17.54 -14.24
CA GLN A 619 7.41 -16.31 -14.60
C GLN A 619 6.45 -15.13 -14.61
N GLN A 620 6.92 -13.97 -14.17
CA GLN A 620 6.14 -12.74 -14.23
C GLN A 620 6.34 -12.06 -15.58
N ILE A 621 5.27 -11.82 -16.33
CA ILE A 621 5.31 -11.25 -17.68
C ILE A 621 4.43 -9.99 -17.74
N ASP A 622 4.89 -8.95 -18.44
CA ASP A 622 4.15 -7.70 -18.69
C ASP A 622 3.70 -7.56 -20.16
N SER A 623 3.51 -8.67 -20.88
CA SER A 623 3.00 -8.72 -22.27
C SER A 623 1.55 -9.22 -22.32
N PRO A 624 0.82 -9.15 -23.45
CA PRO A 624 -0.54 -9.61 -23.57
C PRO A 624 -0.65 -11.11 -23.33
N LEU A 625 -1.60 -11.51 -22.50
CA LEU A 625 -1.94 -12.91 -22.31
C LEU A 625 -2.76 -13.38 -23.52
N VAL A 626 -2.19 -14.26 -24.35
CA VAL A 626 -2.89 -14.82 -25.52
C VAL A 626 -3.26 -16.27 -25.25
N GLU A 627 -4.41 -16.50 -24.63
CA GLU A 627 -4.96 -17.85 -24.46
C GLU A 627 -5.58 -18.32 -25.79
N PRO A 628 -5.23 -19.55 -26.26
CA PRO A 628 -5.83 -20.10 -27.45
C PRO A 628 -7.35 -20.27 -27.28
N ALA A 629 -8.07 -20.26 -28.39
CA ALA A 629 -9.47 -20.65 -28.39
C ALA A 629 -9.61 -22.08 -27.83
N PRO A 630 -10.52 -22.34 -26.87
CA PRO A 630 -10.71 -23.68 -26.34
C PRO A 630 -11.13 -24.69 -27.41
N ALA A 631 -10.76 -25.96 -27.20
CA ALA A 631 -11.17 -27.04 -28.10
C ALA A 631 -12.71 -27.11 -28.19
N GLY A 632 -13.24 -27.22 -29.41
CA GLY A 632 -14.69 -27.26 -29.65
C GLY A 632 -15.37 -25.88 -29.75
N LEU A 633 -14.64 -24.76 -29.61
CA LEU A 633 -15.22 -23.41 -29.77
C LEU A 633 -15.86 -23.20 -31.15
N ALA A 634 -15.28 -23.80 -32.21
CA ALA A 634 -15.83 -23.75 -33.56
C ALA A 634 -17.21 -24.43 -33.70
N SER A 635 -17.55 -25.33 -32.78
CA SER A 635 -18.85 -26.01 -32.71
C SER A 635 -19.70 -25.51 -31.54
N ALA A 636 -19.22 -24.51 -30.79
CA ALA A 636 -19.94 -23.92 -29.67
C ALA A 636 -21.02 -22.95 -30.17
N ARG A 637 -22.12 -22.87 -29.44
CA ARG A 637 -23.21 -21.93 -29.72
C ARG A 637 -22.86 -20.58 -29.10
N LEU A 638 -22.79 -19.53 -29.92
CA LEU A 638 -22.65 -18.16 -29.42
C LEU A 638 -23.97 -17.74 -28.73
N LEU A 639 -23.88 -17.39 -27.45
CA LEU A 639 -25.00 -16.91 -26.62
C LEU A 639 -25.09 -15.39 -26.56
N GLY A 640 -23.99 -14.70 -26.84
CA GLY A 640 -23.97 -13.26 -26.96
C GLY A 640 -22.59 -12.69 -27.24
N THR A 641 -22.55 -11.44 -27.70
CA THR A 641 -21.34 -10.68 -28.02
C THR A 641 -21.47 -9.26 -27.48
N ALA A 642 -20.37 -8.66 -27.08
CA ALA A 642 -20.35 -7.30 -26.56
C ALA A 642 -19.03 -6.63 -26.93
N GLU A 643 -19.09 -5.38 -27.40
CA GLU A 643 -17.91 -4.53 -27.46
C GLU A 643 -17.65 -3.95 -26.06
N VAL A 644 -16.39 -3.98 -25.64
CA VAL A 644 -15.94 -3.35 -24.40
C VAL A 644 -15.83 -1.85 -24.65
N TYR A 645 -16.35 -1.07 -23.71
CA TYR A 645 -16.30 0.38 -23.73
C TYR A 645 -15.91 0.91 -22.34
N ASP A 646 -15.39 2.14 -22.35
CA ASP A 646 -14.97 2.86 -21.17
C ASP A 646 -16.13 3.13 -20.20
N VAL A 647 -15.89 2.95 -18.90
CA VAL A 647 -16.77 3.47 -17.85
C VAL A 647 -16.06 4.61 -17.14
N ASP A 648 -15.17 4.30 -16.18
CA ASP A 648 -14.30 5.30 -15.56
C ASP A 648 -12.87 5.27 -16.11
N ARG A 649 -12.50 4.20 -16.83
CA ARG A 649 -11.16 3.95 -17.36
C ARG A 649 -11.21 3.37 -18.77
N ASP A 650 -10.09 3.44 -19.47
CA ASP A 650 -10.00 2.95 -20.85
C ASP A 650 -10.20 1.43 -20.89
N GLY A 651 -11.06 0.97 -21.79
CA GLY A 651 -11.36 -0.43 -22.06
C GLY A 651 -11.72 -0.66 -23.53
N GLU A 652 -11.09 -1.65 -24.15
CA GLU A 652 -11.28 -2.00 -25.56
C GLU A 652 -11.31 -3.52 -25.76
N GLY A 653 -11.76 -3.95 -26.93
CA GLY A 653 -11.84 -5.35 -27.34
C GLY A 653 -13.26 -5.89 -27.28
N THR A 654 -13.40 -7.20 -27.44
CA THR A 654 -14.71 -7.86 -27.54
C THR A 654 -14.85 -8.94 -26.48
N ALA A 655 -16.03 -9.03 -25.87
CA ALA A 655 -16.41 -10.13 -24.99
C ALA A 655 -17.48 -10.99 -25.66
N LYS A 656 -17.25 -12.30 -25.74
CA LYS A 656 -18.17 -13.27 -26.34
C LYS A 656 -18.54 -14.35 -25.34
N ILE A 657 -19.80 -14.73 -25.31
CA ILE A 657 -20.32 -15.77 -24.43
C ILE A 657 -20.70 -16.98 -25.28
N TYR A 658 -20.15 -18.13 -24.95
CA TYR A 658 -20.38 -19.39 -25.65
C TYR A 658 -21.01 -20.43 -24.74
N GLU A 659 -21.83 -21.30 -25.33
CA GLU A 659 -22.20 -22.61 -24.80
C GLU A 659 -21.45 -23.67 -25.59
N MET A 660 -20.57 -24.39 -24.91
CA MET A 660 -19.74 -25.44 -25.48
C MET A 660 -20.57 -26.72 -25.72
N PRO A 661 -20.11 -27.64 -26.59
CA PRO A 661 -20.85 -28.88 -26.88
C PRO A 661 -21.13 -29.79 -25.67
N ASP A 662 -20.33 -29.67 -24.60
CA ASP A 662 -20.49 -30.41 -23.34
C ASP A 662 -21.43 -29.72 -22.33
N GLY A 663 -22.07 -28.62 -22.75
CA GLY A 663 -22.97 -27.79 -21.94
C GLY A 663 -22.26 -26.83 -20.98
N THR A 664 -20.93 -26.74 -21.00
CA THR A 664 -20.21 -25.68 -20.25
C THR A 664 -20.39 -24.32 -20.94
N ARG A 665 -20.24 -23.24 -20.17
CA ARG A 665 -20.35 -21.87 -20.71
C ARG A 665 -19.06 -21.11 -20.48
N LEU A 666 -18.72 -20.27 -21.44
CA LEU A 666 -17.44 -19.57 -21.50
C LEU A 666 -17.64 -18.11 -21.86
N ILE A 667 -17.00 -17.19 -21.14
CA ILE A 667 -16.75 -15.82 -21.58
C ILE A 667 -15.35 -15.77 -22.17
N ARG A 668 -15.23 -15.40 -23.44
CA ARG A 668 -13.95 -15.13 -24.09
C ARG A 668 -13.81 -13.63 -24.34
N LEU A 669 -12.79 -13.03 -23.73
CA LEU A 669 -12.30 -11.71 -24.08
C LEU A 669 -11.33 -11.85 -25.25
N GLU A 670 -11.49 -11.04 -26.30
CA GLU A 670 -10.69 -11.06 -27.52
C GLU A 670 -10.11 -9.67 -27.78
N ASP A 671 -8.82 -9.62 -28.11
CA ASP A 671 -8.05 -8.38 -28.29
C ASP A 671 -8.32 -7.34 -27.19
N PHE A 672 -8.52 -7.85 -25.97
CA PHE A 672 -8.99 -7.08 -24.85
C PHE A 672 -7.89 -6.20 -24.30
N PHE A 673 -8.28 -5.01 -23.89
CA PHE A 673 -7.45 -4.06 -23.18
C PHE A 673 -8.29 -3.41 -22.09
N VAL A 674 -7.69 -3.22 -20.93
CA VAL A 674 -8.19 -2.32 -19.90
C VAL A 674 -7.01 -1.62 -19.25
N SER A 675 -7.25 -0.40 -18.76
CA SER A 675 -6.25 0.36 -18.00
C SER A 675 -5.64 -0.47 -16.86
N ILE A 676 -4.32 -0.37 -16.70
CA ILE A 676 -3.54 -1.19 -15.76
C ILE A 676 -4.01 -0.98 -14.32
N ASN A 677 -4.31 -2.09 -13.64
CA ASN A 677 -4.47 -2.18 -12.19
C ASN A 677 -4.27 -3.64 -11.74
N SER A 678 -3.92 -3.88 -10.47
CA SER A 678 -3.58 -5.20 -9.93
C SER A 678 -4.76 -6.05 -9.47
N ASP A 679 -5.94 -5.44 -9.35
CA ASP A 679 -7.10 -6.02 -8.64
C ASP A 679 -8.39 -5.85 -9.43
N LEU A 680 -8.30 -6.11 -10.73
CA LEU A 680 -9.45 -6.10 -11.62
C LEU A 680 -10.15 -7.46 -11.62
N GLU A 681 -11.45 -7.42 -11.76
CA GLU A 681 -12.33 -8.58 -11.76
C GLU A 681 -13.28 -8.52 -12.94
N LEU A 682 -13.59 -9.68 -13.51
CA LEU A 682 -14.66 -9.82 -14.48
C LEU A 682 -15.96 -10.19 -13.76
N ARG A 683 -16.98 -9.32 -13.88
CA ARG A 683 -18.29 -9.49 -13.27
C ARG A 683 -19.37 -9.54 -14.34
N LEU A 684 -20.36 -10.41 -14.14
CA LEU A 684 -21.65 -10.31 -14.83
C LEU A 684 -22.55 -9.39 -14.00
N SER A 685 -23.06 -8.31 -14.59
CA SER A 685 -23.89 -7.31 -13.89
C SER A 685 -25.32 -7.34 -14.39
N GLU A 686 -26.28 -7.19 -13.46
CA GLU A 686 -27.70 -6.99 -13.78
C GLU A 686 -27.98 -5.58 -14.35
N SER A 687 -26.98 -4.69 -14.35
CA SER A 687 -27.07 -3.36 -14.96
C SER A 687 -27.09 -3.45 -16.50
N THR A 688 -28.07 -2.80 -17.12
CA THR A 688 -28.21 -2.76 -18.59
C THR A 688 -27.26 -1.71 -19.20
N GLY A 689 -25.97 -2.04 -19.22
CA GLY A 689 -24.93 -1.20 -19.83
C GLY A 689 -24.56 0.03 -19.00
N PRO A 690 -23.96 -0.17 -17.81
CA PRO A 690 -23.61 0.93 -16.91
C PRO A 690 -22.67 1.93 -17.58
N LYS A 691 -22.94 3.22 -17.40
CA LYS A 691 -22.13 4.34 -17.91
C LYS A 691 -21.35 5.08 -16.82
N SER A 692 -21.48 4.63 -15.58
CA SER A 692 -20.73 5.13 -14.43
C SER A 692 -20.48 4.03 -13.42
N THR A 693 -19.48 4.23 -12.56
CA THR A 693 -19.25 3.37 -11.39
C THR A 693 -20.49 3.21 -10.51
N ASP A 694 -21.24 4.28 -10.25
CA ASP A 694 -22.43 4.21 -9.38
C ASP A 694 -23.50 3.28 -9.96
N GLU A 695 -23.72 3.31 -11.27
CA GLU A 695 -24.66 2.42 -11.95
C GLU A 695 -24.21 0.96 -11.91
N ALA A 696 -22.90 0.71 -11.99
CA ALA A 696 -22.34 -0.63 -11.88
C ALA A 696 -22.38 -1.15 -10.43
N ALA A 697 -22.08 -0.30 -9.46
CA ALA A 697 -21.99 -0.63 -8.03
C ALA A 697 -23.35 -0.97 -7.42
N ASN A 698 -24.40 -0.26 -7.83
CA ASN A 698 -25.75 -0.42 -7.29
C ASN A 698 -26.53 -1.59 -7.92
N ALA A 699 -25.99 -2.21 -8.96
CA ALA A 699 -26.60 -3.37 -9.59
C ALA A 699 -26.08 -4.68 -8.97
N PRO A 700 -26.95 -5.66 -8.69
CA PRO A 700 -26.51 -7.00 -8.36
C PRO A 700 -25.56 -7.55 -9.43
N PHE A 701 -24.57 -8.32 -9.00
CA PHE A 701 -23.59 -8.90 -9.89
C PHE A 701 -23.21 -10.31 -9.47
N LYS A 702 -22.64 -11.06 -10.41
CA LYS A 702 -21.94 -12.31 -10.16
C LYS A 702 -20.48 -12.14 -10.54
N LEU A 703 -19.58 -12.32 -9.57
CA LEU A 703 -18.16 -12.44 -9.85
C LEU A 703 -17.91 -13.71 -10.67
N ILE A 704 -17.19 -13.58 -11.79
CA ILE A 704 -16.75 -14.72 -12.59
C ILE A 704 -15.35 -15.12 -12.16
N ALA A 705 -14.40 -14.20 -12.21
CA ALA A 705 -13.03 -14.41 -11.76
C ALA A 705 -12.28 -13.07 -11.64
N PRO A 706 -11.19 -13.04 -10.87
CA PRO A 706 -10.14 -12.05 -11.07
C PRO A 706 -9.67 -12.02 -12.53
N LEU A 707 -9.37 -10.84 -13.03
CA LEU A 707 -8.89 -10.63 -14.38
C LEU A 707 -7.46 -11.18 -14.49
N LYS A 708 -7.23 -12.09 -15.44
CA LYS A 708 -5.94 -12.80 -15.58
C LYS A 708 -4.80 -11.89 -16.05
N ALA A 709 -5.11 -10.93 -16.90
CA ALA A 709 -4.20 -9.93 -17.45
C ALA A 709 -5.02 -8.72 -17.92
N THR A 710 -4.40 -7.54 -18.00
CA THR A 710 -5.10 -6.34 -18.45
C THR A 710 -5.09 -6.18 -19.97
N VAL A 711 -4.33 -7.03 -20.67
CA VAL A 711 -4.24 -7.03 -22.14
C VAL A 711 -4.20 -8.46 -22.66
N GLY A 712 -4.94 -8.75 -23.72
CA GLY A 712 -4.82 -9.99 -24.50
C GLY A 712 -6.15 -10.70 -24.79
N SER A 713 -6.08 -11.99 -25.11
CA SER A 713 -7.26 -12.83 -25.34
C SER A 713 -7.36 -13.88 -24.24
N MET A 714 -8.47 -13.90 -23.52
CA MET A 714 -8.60 -14.65 -22.27
C MET A 714 -9.94 -15.39 -22.21
N ASN A 715 -9.93 -16.57 -21.63
CA ASN A 715 -11.06 -17.47 -21.47
C ASN A 715 -11.44 -17.55 -19.98
N TYR A 716 -12.72 -17.39 -19.68
CA TYR A 716 -13.29 -17.47 -18.35
C TYR A 716 -14.48 -18.43 -18.36
N GLU A 717 -14.43 -19.48 -17.54
CA GLU A 717 -15.57 -20.39 -17.39
C GLU A 717 -16.68 -19.71 -16.59
N VAL A 718 -17.93 -19.86 -17.04
CA VAL A 718 -19.11 -19.40 -16.32
C VAL A 718 -19.72 -20.58 -15.58
N PRO A 719 -19.86 -20.51 -14.24
CA PRO A 719 -20.46 -21.60 -13.47
C PRO A 719 -21.84 -22.01 -13.99
N ARG A 720 -22.13 -23.32 -13.96
CA ARG A 720 -23.36 -23.88 -14.55
C ARG A 720 -24.65 -23.40 -13.87
N ASP A 721 -24.58 -23.01 -12.60
CA ASP A 721 -25.68 -22.47 -11.80
C ASP A 721 -26.02 -21.00 -12.11
N VAL A 722 -25.16 -20.29 -12.84
CA VAL A 722 -25.38 -18.87 -13.16
C VAL A 722 -26.38 -18.74 -14.29
N ASP A 723 -27.54 -18.14 -14.04
CA ASP A 723 -28.47 -17.79 -15.11
C ASP A 723 -27.98 -16.53 -15.84
N ILE A 724 -27.21 -16.71 -16.91
CA ILE A 724 -26.67 -15.62 -17.74
C ILE A 724 -27.79 -14.71 -18.25
N SER A 725 -29.03 -15.21 -18.38
CA SER A 725 -30.12 -14.41 -18.90
C SER A 725 -30.44 -13.18 -18.04
N LYS A 726 -30.10 -13.22 -16.75
CA LYS A 726 -30.27 -12.12 -15.78
C LYS A 726 -29.25 -10.99 -15.90
N TYR A 727 -28.11 -11.26 -16.53
CA TYR A 727 -26.99 -10.32 -16.58
C TYR A 727 -26.85 -9.78 -18.02
N PRO A 728 -27.33 -8.56 -18.31
CA PRO A 728 -27.22 -7.95 -19.64
C PRO A 728 -25.86 -7.28 -19.89
N SER A 729 -24.94 -7.22 -18.93
CA SER A 729 -23.60 -6.68 -19.14
C SER A 729 -22.49 -7.45 -18.42
N ILE A 730 -21.27 -7.29 -18.93
CA ILE A 730 -20.03 -7.60 -18.25
C ILE A 730 -19.45 -6.28 -17.74
N VAL A 731 -18.91 -6.29 -16.51
CA VAL A 731 -18.22 -5.15 -15.91
C VAL A 731 -16.83 -5.61 -15.49
N ILE A 732 -15.81 -4.84 -15.88
CA ILE A 732 -14.46 -4.96 -15.36
C ILE A 732 -14.36 -4.04 -14.15
N TRP A 733 -14.32 -4.63 -12.97
CA TRP A 733 -14.43 -3.92 -11.70
C TRP A 733 -13.15 -3.98 -10.91
N CYS A 734 -12.75 -2.88 -10.29
CA CYS A 734 -11.70 -2.90 -9.28
C CYS A 734 -12.32 -2.98 -7.89
N GLU A 735 -12.12 -4.10 -7.19
CA GLU A 735 -12.73 -4.27 -5.87
C GLU A 735 -12.13 -3.32 -4.83
N ILE A 736 -10.82 -3.04 -4.91
CA ILE A 736 -10.13 -2.14 -3.99
C ILE A 736 -10.61 -0.70 -4.14
N THR A 737 -10.66 -0.19 -5.37
CA THR A 737 -11.03 1.22 -5.63
C THR A 737 -12.53 1.42 -5.83
N ARG A 738 -13.32 0.33 -5.72
CA ARG A 738 -14.78 0.32 -5.83
C ARG A 738 -15.31 1.03 -7.08
N ASN A 739 -14.64 0.84 -8.21
CA ASN A 739 -15.02 1.47 -9.48
C ASN A 739 -15.06 0.48 -10.65
N ALA A 740 -15.92 0.80 -11.61
CA ALA A 740 -16.01 0.11 -12.88
C ALA A 740 -15.00 0.73 -13.85
N TYR A 741 -14.01 -0.05 -14.25
CA TYR A 741 -13.02 0.37 -15.23
C TYR A 741 -13.67 0.44 -16.61
N ALA A 742 -14.22 -0.68 -17.06
CA ALA A 742 -14.85 -0.82 -18.37
C ALA A 742 -16.08 -1.71 -18.28
N ALA A 743 -16.96 -1.65 -19.26
CA ALA A 743 -18.13 -2.53 -19.34
C ALA A 743 -18.37 -2.98 -20.78
N ALA A 744 -19.17 -4.04 -20.93
CA ALA A 744 -19.56 -4.58 -22.23
C ALA A 744 -21.04 -4.99 -22.16
N SER A 745 -21.87 -4.39 -23.00
CA SER A 745 -23.31 -4.69 -23.05
C SER A 745 -23.57 -5.88 -23.96
N ILE A 746 -24.10 -6.96 -23.40
CA ILE A 746 -24.27 -8.24 -24.08
C ILE A 746 -25.43 -8.17 -25.06
N GLN A 747 -25.12 -8.31 -26.35
CA GLN A 747 -26.07 -8.52 -27.43
C GLN A 747 -26.28 -10.02 -27.61
N ARG A 748 -27.51 -10.51 -27.46
CA ARG A 748 -27.85 -11.95 -27.50
C ARG A 748 -28.43 -12.39 -28.82
#